data_AF-A0A8C2BJS5-F1
#
_entry.id   AF-A0A8C2BJS5-F1
#
_cell.length_a   1.000
_cell.length_b   1.000
_cell.length_c   1.000
_cell.angle_alpha   90.00
_cell.angle_beta   90.00
_cell.angle_gamma   90.00
#
_symmetry.space_group_name_H-M   'P 1'
#
loop_
_entity.id
_entity.type
_entity.pdbx_description
1 polymer ?
#
loop_
_entity_poly.entity_id
_entity_poly.type
_entity_poly.pdbx_seq_one_letter_code
_entity_poly.pdbx_strand_id
1 'polypeptide(L)'
;MGIVVFRQHAFKLIPKNERQLKTTISCDAATWFDARLHQRKYSVHRPVLFTVLVSSRVCLTCQSRFIQKSPKVTEGQMKLYIADGNPHCIKVLAALELAGVKCDTEVVSHEEKVVPHFTHPVLPVLLLPDGQHLFSPNSICQYLFDISGQNATDATNQWLEWEATNLQPAVLQSLHMVALQGKHVEAAAVMKEPLNWLELSLSKKNTPFLTAEAVSVADIVLWAALYPLLSDSGFDAGELRFVRGWFERVGGLEACQTSVRRVLQGKGVEALKTFLQKLPATQTQRRDSPTNANEAEDGEHVMTVEEIEEAAQVWSEGLKASPAVSERKHPVLPQEGKRNVLLTSALPYVNNVPHLGNIIGCVLSADVFARYGRLRGWNLLYICGTDEYGTATENKAREEGLTPQEICDKYHAVHADIYQWFQIDFDFFGRTTTERQTEIAQDIFWRLHERGFLLEDTVEQLRCESCQRFLADRFVEGECPHCRYPEARGDQCDKCGRLINAVELRNPQCKVCKETPVIRSSKHLFLNLPKVINTPVFYVWFDAPIGYLSITANYTDQWEKWWKNPQQVELYNFMAKDNVPFHSVVFPCSLLGAQDNYTLVNHLIATEYLNYEDTKFSKSRGVGVFGDMAKDTGIPSDVWRFYLLYLRPEGQDSAFSWSDMALKNNSELLNNLGNFINRAGMFVSKFFDGRVPEMLLNEEDKRLIAQVRWELKQYIQLLDKVRCVTHRSAETRRDPQILMRAGTVTGVSVNVACLLSVVLEPYMPSVSHTIRQQLQAPPTCVSTMLQNTGTFICTLPAGHCIGTVSPLFQKLENEQIEALRKRFGGQQAEEESVKAKTPSSSSAAVETKPSSGAAQDADPERAKQLTALVAEQGNKVRVLKAQKAEKSVVDKEVETLLDLKKQLSLAEGKNPAAQKGKKK
;
A
#
# COMPACT_ATOMS: atom_id res chain seq x y z
N MET A 1 11.77 -3.78 9.54
CA MET A 1 11.10 -2.63 10.16
C MET A 1 10.59 -2.97 11.56
N GLY A 2 11.48 -3.42 12.44
CA GLY A 2 11.46 -3.01 13.85
C GLY A 2 12.63 -2.08 14.16
N ILE A 3 13.07 -1.32 13.15
CA ILE A 3 14.37 -0.67 13.11
C ILE A 3 14.22 0.71 12.50
N VAL A 4 14.99 1.64 13.07
CA VAL A 4 14.93 3.10 12.86
C VAL A 4 13.73 3.76 13.57
N VAL A 5 13.96 4.01 14.88
CA VAL A 5 13.40 5.11 15.68
C VAL A 5 14.57 5.84 16.41
N PHE A 6 14.31 6.84 17.28
CA PHE A 6 15.24 7.68 18.11
C PHE A 6 15.76 9.06 17.57
N ARG A 7 14.90 10.06 17.24
CA ARG A 7 15.22 11.48 16.90
C ARG A 7 13.90 12.28 16.85
N GLN A 8 13.69 13.46 17.44
CA GLN A 8 14.49 14.38 18.27
C GLN A 8 13.63 14.73 19.53
N HIS A 9 13.74 15.80 20.34
CA HIS A 9 14.55 17.05 20.37
C HIS A 9 15.34 17.20 21.71
N ALA A 10 16.17 18.26 21.84
CA ALA A 10 16.46 18.96 23.11
C ALA A 10 17.26 20.28 22.90
N PHE A 11 16.76 21.20 22.06
CA PHE A 11 17.35 22.55 21.91
C PHE A 11 16.46 23.62 22.55
N LYS A 12 16.70 23.89 23.84
CA LYS A 12 16.46 25.17 24.54
C LYS A 12 17.03 25.06 25.97
N LEU A 13 17.43 26.21 26.54
CA LEU A 13 18.00 26.43 27.89
C LEU A 13 19.53 26.30 28.05
N ILE A 14 20.29 27.22 27.42
CA ILE A 14 21.47 27.85 28.07
C ILE A 14 21.43 29.35 27.73
N PRO A 15 21.56 30.29 28.70
CA PRO A 15 21.65 31.72 28.43
C PRO A 15 23.00 32.11 27.78
N LYS A 16 23.04 33.28 27.14
CA LYS A 16 24.29 33.81 26.55
C LYS A 16 25.24 34.35 27.63
N ASN A 17 26.51 34.40 27.26
CA ASN A 17 27.68 34.91 27.99
C ASN A 17 28.34 33.84 28.90
N GLU A 18 29.67 33.78 29.05
CA GLU A 18 30.69 34.77 28.68
C GLU A 18 32.02 34.11 28.24
N ARG A 19 32.88 34.89 27.55
CA ARG A 19 34.24 34.45 27.18
C ARG A 19 35.20 34.74 28.32
N GLN A 20 36.08 33.80 28.69
CA GLN A 20 37.55 34.03 28.80
C GLN A 20 38.34 32.79 29.28
N LEU A 21 39.67 32.90 29.12
CA LEU A 21 40.77 32.06 29.63
C LEU A 21 41.16 30.77 28.87
N LYS A 22 42.28 30.92 28.17
CA LYS A 22 43.26 29.87 27.80
C LYS A 22 43.93 29.35 29.10
N THR A 23 44.74 28.27 29.17
CA THR A 23 45.84 27.87 28.26
C THR A 23 46.40 26.49 28.63
N THR A 24 46.95 25.74 27.66
CA THR A 24 47.90 24.58 27.82
C THR A 24 47.30 23.30 28.44
N ILE A 25 47.32 22.12 27.82
CA ILE A 25 48.49 21.28 27.46
C ILE A 25 48.21 20.39 26.22
N SER A 26 49.27 20.16 25.42
CA SER A 26 49.50 19.13 24.38
C SER A 26 48.44 18.90 23.28
N CYS A 27 48.82 19.23 22.04
CA CYS A 27 48.18 18.72 20.83
C CYS A 27 48.58 17.26 20.55
N ASP A 28 47.69 16.51 19.90
CA ASP A 28 48.00 15.58 18.78
C ASP A 28 46.76 14.85 18.20
N ALA A 29 45.57 15.03 18.78
CA ALA A 29 44.31 14.49 18.23
C ALA A 29 43.44 15.49 17.44
N ALA A 30 43.82 16.78 17.37
CA ALA A 30 42.94 17.86 16.90
C ALA A 30 43.08 18.20 15.40
N THR A 31 44.17 17.83 14.73
CA THR A 31 44.52 18.29 13.37
C THR A 31 43.88 17.50 12.23
N TRP A 32 43.10 16.45 12.51
CA TRP A 32 42.44 15.63 11.48
C TRP A 32 40.95 15.95 11.26
N PHE A 33 40.37 16.88 12.03
CA PHE A 33 38.91 17.11 12.06
C PHE A 33 38.41 18.42 11.40
N ASP A 34 39.30 19.28 10.89
CA ASP A 34 38.95 20.65 10.47
C ASP A 34 39.07 20.90 8.95
N ALA A 35 38.67 19.92 8.13
CA ALA A 35 38.69 20.06 6.66
C ALA A 35 37.39 19.57 5.99
N ARG A 36 36.67 20.53 5.41
CA ARG A 36 35.47 20.39 4.53
C ARG A 36 34.12 20.13 5.22
N LEU A 37 33.49 21.19 5.70
CA LEU A 37 32.03 21.39 5.54
C LEU A 37 31.63 22.88 5.61
N HIS A 38 32.23 23.69 4.75
CA HIS A 38 31.72 25.03 4.45
C HIS A 38 31.03 25.05 3.07
N GLN A 39 29.89 25.75 3.01
CA GLN A 39 29.06 26.00 1.83
C GLN A 39 28.31 24.79 1.22
N ARG A 40 27.00 24.72 1.50
CA ARG A 40 25.96 25.05 0.51
C ARG A 40 24.59 25.22 1.17
N LYS A 41 24.05 26.44 1.12
CA LYS A 41 22.61 26.69 1.34
C LYS A 41 21.86 26.18 0.11
N TYR A 42 20.97 25.20 0.29
CA TYR A 42 19.88 24.98 -0.65
C TYR A 42 18.56 24.80 0.12
N SER A 43 17.63 25.71 -0.15
CA SER A 43 16.21 25.49 0.07
C SER A 43 15.70 24.52 -1.00
N VAL A 44 14.65 23.75 -0.67
CA VAL A 44 13.52 23.30 -1.54
C VAL A 44 12.99 21.91 -1.14
N HIS A 45 11.65 21.80 -1.14
CA HIS A 45 10.79 20.61 -0.99
C HIS A 45 10.78 19.82 0.33
N ARG A 46 9.74 20.09 1.14
CA ARG A 46 9.10 19.10 2.03
C ARG A 46 8.29 18.11 1.18
N PRO A 47 8.43 16.78 1.36
CA PRO A 47 7.41 15.81 1.01
C PRO A 47 6.35 15.69 2.12
N VAL A 48 5.13 15.37 1.71
CA VAL A 48 3.90 15.35 2.51
C VAL A 48 3.87 14.17 3.50
N LEU A 49 3.41 14.45 4.72
CA LEU A 49 2.97 13.45 5.71
C LEU A 49 1.47 13.18 5.48
N PHE A 50 1.00 11.93 5.55
CA PHE A 50 -0.42 11.64 5.80
C PHE A 50 -0.63 10.30 6.52
N THR A 51 -1.49 10.33 7.53
CA THR A 51 -1.85 9.19 8.40
C THR A 51 -3.13 8.52 7.90
N VAL A 52 -3.25 7.22 8.19
CA VAL A 52 -4.29 6.31 7.70
C VAL A 52 -5.56 6.34 8.55
N LEU A 53 -6.72 6.54 7.92
CA LEU A 53 -8.04 6.15 8.45
C LEU A 53 -8.76 5.23 7.46
N VAL A 54 -8.93 3.96 7.83
CA VAL A 54 -9.70 2.97 7.06
C VAL A 54 -10.94 2.58 7.83
N SER A 55 -12.05 3.22 7.46
CA SER A 55 -13.41 2.68 7.65
C SER A 55 -14.42 3.25 6.64
N SER A 56 -14.11 4.38 5.98
CA SER A 56 -15.02 5.07 5.05
C SER A 56 -14.82 4.72 3.56
N ARG A 57 -13.64 4.23 3.16
CA ARG A 57 -13.19 4.19 1.75
C ARG A 57 -13.89 3.19 0.82
N VAL A 58 -14.60 2.19 1.35
CA VAL A 58 -15.32 1.20 0.52
C VAL A 58 -16.60 1.78 -0.09
N CYS A 59 -17.20 2.81 0.54
CA CYS A 59 -18.53 3.29 0.13
C CYS A 59 -18.49 4.25 -1.08
N LEU A 60 -17.61 5.26 -1.04
CA LEU A 60 -17.52 6.31 -2.08
C LEU A 60 -17.03 5.76 -3.44
N THR A 61 -16.01 4.91 -3.43
CA THR A 61 -15.34 4.44 -4.66
C THR A 61 -16.15 3.41 -5.44
N CYS A 62 -17.00 2.63 -4.75
CA CYS A 62 -17.93 1.69 -5.40
C CYS A 62 -19.17 2.39 -5.96
N GLN A 63 -19.76 3.36 -5.23
CA GLN A 63 -20.98 4.05 -5.71
C GLN A 63 -20.69 5.08 -6.83
N SER A 64 -19.60 5.83 -6.75
CA SER A 64 -19.24 6.82 -7.79
C SER A 64 -19.03 6.21 -9.19
N ARG A 65 -18.53 4.97 -9.28
CA ARG A 65 -18.36 4.25 -10.56
C ARG A 65 -19.67 3.80 -11.21
N PHE A 66 -20.78 3.74 -10.48
CA PHE A 66 -22.11 3.45 -11.05
C PHE A 66 -22.76 4.68 -11.69
N ILE A 67 -22.41 5.90 -11.25
CA ILE A 67 -23.05 7.15 -11.71
C ILE A 67 -22.67 7.52 -13.16
N GLN A 68 -21.56 7.01 -13.70
CA GLN A 68 -21.09 7.33 -15.07
C GLN A 68 -21.89 6.65 -16.21
N LYS A 69 -23.03 6.00 -15.92
CA LYS A 69 -23.93 5.41 -16.94
C LYS A 69 -25.41 5.60 -16.62
N SER A 70 -25.88 6.84 -16.50
CA SER A 70 -27.32 7.12 -16.47
C SER A 70 -27.97 6.92 -17.85
N PRO A 71 -29.00 6.06 -17.98
CA PRO A 71 -29.95 6.14 -19.09
C PRO A 71 -30.80 7.42 -18.96
N LYS A 72 -31.57 7.75 -20.00
CA LYS A 72 -32.59 8.81 -19.89
C LYS A 72 -33.60 8.44 -18.81
N VAL A 73 -33.92 9.40 -17.93
CA VAL A 73 -34.87 9.25 -16.82
C VAL A 73 -36.22 8.74 -17.33
N THR A 74 -36.61 7.55 -16.89
CA THR A 74 -37.98 7.02 -16.97
C THR A 74 -38.83 7.57 -15.82
N GLU A 75 -40.13 7.71 -16.02
CA GLU A 75 -41.08 8.35 -15.09
C GLU A 75 -41.32 7.52 -13.81
N GLY A 76 -40.38 7.58 -12.86
CA GLY A 76 -40.55 7.09 -11.49
C GLY A 76 -40.12 8.14 -10.47
N GLN A 77 -40.81 8.16 -9.33
CA GLN A 77 -40.67 9.20 -8.30
C GLN A 77 -39.56 8.81 -7.31
N MET A 78 -38.52 9.64 -7.20
CA MET A 78 -37.45 9.46 -6.20
C MET A 78 -37.97 9.70 -4.78
N LYS A 79 -37.48 8.93 -3.82
CA LYS A 79 -37.92 9.02 -2.42
C LYS A 79 -36.76 8.99 -1.44
N LEU A 80 -36.64 10.05 -0.65
CA LEU A 80 -35.59 10.27 0.35
C LEU A 80 -36.13 9.95 1.74
N TYR A 81 -35.47 9.02 2.43
CA TYR A 81 -35.76 8.63 3.80
C TYR A 81 -34.77 9.30 4.75
N ILE A 82 -35.29 10.00 5.76
CA ILE A 82 -34.53 10.77 6.77
C ILE A 82 -34.98 10.41 8.19
N ALA A 83 -34.15 10.74 9.19
CA ALA A 83 -34.54 10.71 10.60
C ALA A 83 -34.26 12.07 11.26
N ASP A 84 -35.19 12.53 12.10
CA ASP A 84 -35.01 13.71 12.94
C ASP A 84 -33.81 13.52 13.88
N GLY A 85 -32.95 14.53 14.05
CA GLY A 85 -31.74 14.42 14.90
C GLY A 85 -30.57 13.62 14.31
N ASN A 86 -30.66 13.07 13.09
CA ASN A 86 -29.50 12.51 12.39
C ASN A 86 -28.75 13.62 11.63
N PRO A 87 -27.49 13.95 11.99
CA PRO A 87 -26.78 15.10 11.41
C PRO A 87 -26.49 14.94 9.91
N HIS A 88 -26.41 13.71 9.41
CA HIS A 88 -26.21 13.46 7.97
C HIS A 88 -27.44 13.85 7.13
N CYS A 89 -28.64 13.94 7.73
CA CYS A 89 -29.83 14.40 7.03
C CYS A 89 -29.76 15.89 6.69
N ILE A 90 -28.98 16.70 7.42
CA ILE A 90 -28.75 18.12 7.10
C ILE A 90 -28.04 18.23 5.73
N LYS A 91 -26.98 17.44 5.52
CA LYS A 91 -26.22 17.39 4.25
C LYS A 91 -27.14 17.14 3.06
N VAL A 92 -27.97 16.10 3.16
CA VAL A 92 -28.79 15.63 2.03
C VAL A 92 -29.99 16.55 1.77
N LEU A 93 -30.64 17.08 2.80
CA LEU A 93 -31.73 18.04 2.62
C LEU A 93 -31.25 19.36 2.04
N ALA A 94 -30.12 19.90 2.54
CA ALA A 94 -29.52 21.11 1.97
C ALA A 94 -29.12 20.92 0.50
N ALA A 95 -28.60 19.74 0.14
CA ALA A 95 -28.25 19.41 -1.24
C ALA A 95 -29.50 19.23 -2.13
N LEU A 96 -30.56 18.60 -1.63
CA LEU A 96 -31.81 18.40 -2.37
C LEU A 96 -32.48 19.73 -2.73
N GLU A 97 -32.62 20.62 -1.73
CA GLU A 97 -33.26 21.92 -1.90
C GLU A 97 -32.43 22.84 -2.79
N LEU A 98 -31.10 22.86 -2.65
CA LEU A 98 -30.22 23.68 -3.50
C LEU A 98 -30.09 23.15 -4.94
N ALA A 99 -30.20 21.84 -5.16
CA ALA A 99 -30.22 21.23 -6.50
C ALA A 99 -31.58 21.42 -7.21
N GLY A 100 -32.64 21.83 -6.51
CA GLY A 100 -33.98 22.03 -7.08
C GLY A 100 -34.65 20.73 -7.61
N VAL A 101 -34.19 19.57 -7.14
CA VAL A 101 -34.64 18.26 -7.61
C VAL A 101 -35.98 17.88 -6.95
N LYS A 102 -36.92 17.36 -7.74
CA LYS A 102 -38.16 16.76 -7.21
C LYS A 102 -37.86 15.39 -6.59
N CYS A 103 -37.97 15.30 -5.27
CA CYS A 103 -37.88 14.05 -4.51
C CYS A 103 -38.86 14.10 -3.34
N ASP A 104 -39.65 13.05 -3.15
CA ASP A 104 -40.49 12.92 -1.96
C ASP A 104 -39.60 12.69 -0.74
N THR A 105 -39.95 13.26 0.42
CA THR A 105 -39.18 13.08 1.66
C THR A 105 -40.05 12.45 2.74
N GLU A 106 -39.63 11.30 3.27
CA GLU A 106 -40.28 10.59 4.37
C GLU A 106 -39.40 10.61 5.62
N VAL A 107 -40.00 10.96 6.77
CA VAL A 107 -39.34 10.86 8.07
C VAL A 107 -39.67 9.50 8.66
N VAL A 108 -38.63 8.72 8.98
CA VAL A 108 -38.75 7.38 9.56
C VAL A 108 -38.03 7.29 10.91
N SER A 109 -38.30 6.23 11.67
CA SER A 109 -37.54 5.92 12.89
C SER A 109 -36.08 5.63 12.56
N HIS A 110 -35.17 5.94 13.49
CA HIS A 110 -33.78 5.50 13.44
C HIS A 110 -33.61 3.97 13.36
N GLU A 111 -34.64 3.23 13.75
CA GLU A 111 -34.68 1.76 13.71
C GLU A 111 -35.33 1.21 12.43
N GLU A 112 -35.87 2.09 11.58
CA GLU A 112 -36.62 1.68 10.38
C GLU A 112 -35.68 1.09 9.32
N LYS A 113 -36.00 -0.12 8.85
CA LYS A 113 -35.15 -0.85 7.91
C LYS A 113 -35.53 -0.53 6.47
N VAL A 114 -35.19 0.68 6.04
CA VAL A 114 -35.47 1.19 4.68
C VAL A 114 -34.79 0.34 3.58
N VAL A 115 -33.56 -0.13 3.80
CA VAL A 115 -32.84 -1.01 2.87
C VAL A 115 -33.05 -2.47 3.28
N PRO A 116 -33.83 -3.30 2.54
CA PRO A 116 -34.22 -4.65 3.00
C PRO A 116 -33.03 -5.61 3.22
N HIS A 117 -31.93 -5.37 2.52
CA HIS A 117 -30.75 -6.25 2.49
C HIS A 117 -29.70 -5.92 3.58
N PHE A 118 -29.85 -4.82 4.32
CA PHE A 118 -28.88 -4.46 5.36
C PHE A 118 -29.17 -5.17 6.70
N THR A 119 -28.12 -5.51 7.45
CA THR A 119 -28.26 -6.13 8.78
C THR A 119 -28.64 -5.12 9.86
N HIS A 120 -28.38 -3.83 9.62
CA HIS A 120 -28.68 -2.73 10.53
C HIS A 120 -29.34 -1.56 9.75
N PRO A 121 -30.19 -0.75 10.40
CA PRO A 121 -30.72 0.48 9.82
C PRO A 121 -29.61 1.46 9.42
N VAL A 122 -29.76 2.10 8.26
CA VAL A 122 -28.86 3.14 7.75
C VAL A 122 -29.72 4.27 7.21
N LEU A 123 -29.42 5.51 7.61
CA LEU A 123 -30.12 6.74 7.18
C LEU A 123 -29.12 7.91 7.09
N PRO A 124 -29.30 8.88 6.18
CA PRO A 124 -30.34 8.97 5.15
C PRO A 124 -30.17 7.97 4.00
N VAL A 125 -31.27 7.66 3.31
CA VAL A 125 -31.29 6.77 2.13
C VAL A 125 -32.15 7.38 1.02
N LEU A 126 -31.63 7.44 -0.20
CA LEU A 126 -32.38 7.82 -1.40
C LEU A 126 -32.72 6.56 -2.21
N LEU A 127 -34.02 6.29 -2.37
CA LEU A 127 -34.57 5.31 -3.31
C LEU A 127 -34.68 5.93 -4.69
N LEU A 128 -34.04 5.29 -5.67
CA LEU A 128 -34.03 5.67 -7.08
C LEU A 128 -35.21 5.03 -7.85
N PRO A 129 -35.60 5.59 -9.01
CA PRO A 129 -36.75 5.11 -9.79
C PRO A 129 -36.66 3.66 -10.28
N ASP A 130 -35.45 3.10 -10.33
CA ASP A 130 -35.15 1.73 -10.75
C ASP A 130 -35.09 0.72 -9.58
N GLY A 131 -35.42 1.17 -8.35
CA GLY A 131 -35.38 0.37 -7.13
C GLY A 131 -34.00 0.32 -6.45
N GLN A 132 -32.98 0.99 -6.98
CA GLN A 132 -31.68 1.08 -6.31
C GLN A 132 -31.72 2.04 -5.11
N HIS A 133 -30.85 1.80 -4.13
CA HIS A 133 -30.77 2.59 -2.90
C HIS A 133 -29.37 3.21 -2.77
N LEU A 134 -29.29 4.54 -2.69
CA LEU A 134 -28.09 5.27 -2.28
C LEU A 134 -28.17 5.55 -0.78
N PHE A 135 -27.13 5.19 -0.04
CA PHE A 135 -27.10 5.24 1.44
C PHE A 135 -25.84 5.92 2.00
N SER A 136 -24.98 6.44 1.12
CA SER A 136 -23.85 7.30 1.46
C SER A 136 -24.31 8.76 1.36
N PRO A 137 -24.29 9.57 2.44
CA PRO A 137 -24.75 10.95 2.39
C PRO A 137 -24.05 11.77 1.30
N ASN A 138 -22.73 11.65 1.17
CA ASN A 138 -21.94 12.36 0.17
C ASN A 138 -22.29 11.89 -1.25
N SER A 139 -22.58 10.60 -1.46
CA SER A 139 -22.98 10.06 -2.78
C SER A 139 -24.40 10.46 -3.15
N ILE A 140 -25.32 10.59 -2.18
CA ILE A 140 -26.66 11.13 -2.40
C ILE A 140 -26.56 12.62 -2.79
N CYS A 141 -25.81 13.42 -2.03
CA CYS A 141 -25.57 14.83 -2.36
C CYS A 141 -24.96 15.01 -3.76
N GLN A 142 -23.97 14.17 -4.11
CA GLN A 142 -23.33 14.18 -5.42
C GLN A 142 -24.34 13.88 -6.54
N TYR A 143 -25.11 12.79 -6.40
CA TYR A 143 -26.13 12.39 -7.37
C TYR A 143 -27.18 13.48 -7.60
N LEU A 144 -27.65 14.17 -6.54
CA LEU A 144 -28.60 15.28 -6.63
C LEU A 144 -28.03 16.48 -7.41
N PHE A 145 -26.75 16.79 -7.26
CA PHE A 145 -26.08 17.84 -8.04
C PHE A 145 -25.88 17.42 -9.50
N ASP A 146 -25.48 16.19 -9.77
CA ASP A 146 -25.26 15.69 -11.14
C ASP A 146 -26.56 15.72 -11.97
N ILE A 147 -27.70 15.28 -11.40
CA ILE A 147 -29.00 15.32 -12.10
C ILE A 147 -29.59 16.72 -12.27
N SER A 148 -29.13 17.72 -11.49
CA SER A 148 -29.46 19.14 -11.72
C SER A 148 -28.54 19.82 -12.73
N GLY A 149 -27.59 19.07 -13.33
CA GLY A 149 -26.62 19.56 -14.31
C GLY A 149 -25.37 20.18 -13.71
N GLN A 150 -25.23 20.18 -12.38
CA GLN A 150 -24.08 20.71 -11.64
C GLN A 150 -23.02 19.63 -11.39
N ASN A 151 -22.47 19.07 -12.47
CA ASN A 151 -21.54 17.95 -12.42
C ASN A 151 -20.32 18.22 -11.51
N ALA A 152 -19.88 17.22 -10.74
CA ALA A 152 -18.65 17.33 -9.96
C ALA A 152 -17.39 17.58 -10.80
N THR A 153 -16.48 18.37 -10.23
CA THR A 153 -15.10 18.52 -10.72
C THR A 153 -14.14 17.66 -9.90
N ASP A 154 -12.93 17.42 -10.40
CA ASP A 154 -11.88 16.73 -9.62
C ASP A 154 -11.60 17.42 -8.27
N ALA A 155 -11.68 18.76 -8.23
CA ALA A 155 -11.55 19.52 -6.99
C ALA A 155 -12.71 19.25 -6.03
N THR A 156 -13.94 19.14 -6.53
CA THR A 156 -15.12 18.76 -5.76
C THR A 156 -14.95 17.36 -5.15
N ASN A 157 -14.51 16.39 -5.96
CA ASN A 157 -14.29 15.01 -5.52
C ASN A 157 -13.20 14.91 -4.44
N GLN A 158 -12.11 15.66 -4.56
CA GLN A 158 -11.06 15.74 -3.53
C GLN A 158 -11.59 16.25 -2.19
N TRP A 159 -12.48 17.25 -2.19
CA TRP A 159 -13.12 17.74 -0.97
C TRP A 159 -14.09 16.73 -0.35
N LEU A 160 -14.90 16.03 -1.17
CA LEU A 160 -15.81 15.00 -0.70
C LEU A 160 -15.09 13.76 -0.14
N GLU A 161 -13.92 13.40 -0.71
CA GLU A 161 -13.06 12.35 -0.15
C GLU A 161 -12.44 12.80 1.18
N TRP A 162 -11.83 14.00 1.23
CA TRP A 162 -11.23 14.54 2.46
C TRP A 162 -12.26 14.68 3.59
N GLU A 163 -13.48 15.09 3.27
CA GLU A 163 -14.55 15.17 4.25
C GLU A 163 -14.85 13.79 4.87
N ALA A 164 -15.02 12.75 4.04
CA ALA A 164 -15.35 11.41 4.52
C ALA A 164 -14.17 10.68 5.21
N THR A 165 -12.92 11.06 4.93
CA THR A 165 -11.71 10.41 5.44
C THR A 165 -11.06 11.13 6.61
N ASN A 166 -11.14 12.46 6.68
CA ASN A 166 -10.48 13.29 7.70
C ASN A 166 -11.47 14.07 8.57
N LEU A 167 -12.45 14.76 7.98
CA LEU A 167 -13.34 15.65 8.74
C LEU A 167 -14.42 14.89 9.50
N GLN A 168 -15.13 13.98 8.84
CA GLN A 168 -16.29 13.28 9.37
C GLN A 168 -16.00 12.44 10.64
N PRO A 169 -14.83 11.76 10.77
CA PRO A 169 -14.47 11.07 12.02
C PRO A 169 -14.24 12.03 13.19
N ALA A 170 -13.50 13.12 12.97
CA ALA A 170 -13.26 14.15 13.99
C ALA A 170 -14.56 14.84 14.43
N VAL A 171 -15.42 15.20 13.47
CA VAL A 171 -16.76 15.75 13.73
C VAL A 171 -17.58 14.78 14.58
N LEU A 172 -17.62 13.50 14.25
CA LEU A 172 -18.43 12.53 15.00
C LEU A 172 -17.92 12.34 16.44
N GLN A 173 -16.60 12.28 16.63
CA GLN A 173 -15.96 12.22 17.94
C GLN A 173 -16.28 13.46 18.78
N SER A 174 -16.11 14.65 18.20
CA SER A 174 -16.40 15.92 18.87
C SER A 174 -17.90 16.10 19.17
N LEU A 175 -18.79 15.64 18.30
CA LEU A 175 -20.24 15.63 18.57
C LEU A 175 -20.60 14.70 19.73
N HIS A 176 -19.95 13.53 19.85
CA HIS A 176 -20.13 12.64 21.00
C HIS A 176 -19.63 13.29 22.31
N MET A 177 -18.51 14.02 22.26
CA MET A 177 -17.97 14.77 23.40
C MET A 177 -18.87 15.95 23.82
N VAL A 178 -19.36 16.75 22.87
CA VAL A 178 -20.26 17.89 23.16
C VAL A 178 -21.65 17.39 23.60
N ALA A 179 -22.33 16.62 22.76
CA ALA A 179 -23.74 16.26 22.93
C ALA A 179 -24.01 15.35 24.13
N LEU A 180 -23.09 14.42 24.44
CA LEU A 180 -23.29 13.39 25.47
C LEU A 180 -22.41 13.58 26.70
N GLN A 181 -21.31 14.35 26.62
CA GLN A 181 -20.33 14.47 27.71
C GLN A 181 -20.07 15.92 28.17
N GLY A 182 -20.56 16.94 27.46
CA GLY A 182 -20.30 18.35 27.77
C GLY A 182 -18.84 18.79 27.62
N LYS A 183 -18.00 17.99 26.95
CA LYS A 183 -16.55 18.17 26.82
C LYS A 183 -16.16 19.05 25.63
N HIS A 184 -16.51 20.33 25.73
CA HIS A 184 -16.35 21.28 24.62
C HIS A 184 -14.87 21.60 24.31
N VAL A 185 -13.99 21.64 25.32
CA VAL A 185 -12.56 21.95 25.15
C VAL A 185 -11.82 20.79 24.47
N GLU A 186 -12.08 19.55 24.89
CA GLU A 186 -11.51 18.37 24.24
C GLU A 186 -12.05 18.19 22.81
N ALA A 187 -13.34 18.47 22.59
CA ALA A 187 -13.95 18.47 21.27
C ALA A 187 -13.30 19.50 20.32
N ALA A 188 -12.93 20.67 20.83
CA ALA A 188 -12.20 21.69 20.08
C ALA A 188 -10.76 21.27 19.75
N ALA A 189 -10.07 20.59 20.67
CA ALA A 189 -8.74 20.04 20.43
C ALA A 189 -8.73 19.02 19.27
N VAL A 190 -9.69 18.08 19.26
CA VAL A 190 -9.86 17.09 18.17
C VAL A 190 -10.10 17.76 16.81
N MET A 191 -10.89 18.84 16.78
CA MET A 191 -11.22 19.55 15.53
C MET A 191 -10.12 20.51 15.04
N LYS A 192 -9.09 20.77 15.86
CA LYS A 192 -8.07 21.79 15.59
C LYS A 192 -7.30 21.54 14.30
N GLU A 193 -6.89 20.32 14.00
CA GLU A 193 -6.15 20.02 12.76
C GLU A 193 -7.04 20.15 11.51
N PRO A 194 -8.22 19.50 11.41
CA PRO A 194 -9.13 19.68 10.27
C PRO A 194 -9.52 21.14 10.01
N LEU A 195 -9.80 21.91 11.05
CA LEU A 195 -10.18 23.32 10.93
C LEU A 195 -9.02 24.22 10.47
N ASN A 196 -7.80 24.00 10.97
CA ASN A 196 -6.61 24.73 10.50
C ASN A 196 -6.28 24.39 9.03
N TRP A 197 -6.51 23.16 8.58
CA TRP A 197 -6.31 22.78 7.19
C TRP A 197 -7.35 23.42 6.26
N LEU A 198 -8.61 23.52 6.70
CA LEU A 198 -9.67 24.23 5.99
C LEU A 198 -9.39 25.74 5.90
N GLU A 199 -8.99 26.37 7.01
CA GLU A 199 -8.56 27.78 7.08
C GLU A 199 -7.41 28.07 6.11
N LEU A 200 -6.37 27.23 6.12
CA LEU A 200 -5.22 27.36 5.21
C LEU A 200 -5.58 27.13 3.74
N SER A 201 -6.64 26.36 3.46
CA SER A 201 -7.11 26.07 2.11
C SER A 201 -7.99 27.19 1.56
N LEU A 202 -8.86 27.77 2.40
CA LEU A 202 -9.67 28.94 2.09
C LEU A 202 -8.78 30.19 1.94
N SER A 203 -7.81 30.40 2.83
CA SER A 203 -6.91 31.57 2.79
C SER A 203 -6.00 31.62 1.55
N LYS A 204 -5.77 30.49 0.88
CA LYS A 204 -4.98 30.39 -0.36
C LYS A 204 -5.78 30.67 -1.63
N LYS A 205 -7.12 30.66 -1.55
CA LYS A 205 -8.01 30.85 -2.70
C LYS A 205 -8.64 32.23 -2.65
N ASN A 206 -8.71 32.89 -3.81
CA ASN A 206 -9.38 34.20 -3.94
C ASN A 206 -10.84 34.03 -4.37
N THR A 207 -11.48 32.92 -3.97
CA THR A 207 -12.87 32.56 -4.32
C THR A 207 -13.75 32.55 -3.06
N PRO A 208 -15.04 32.92 -3.15
CA PRO A 208 -15.95 32.94 -2.00
C PRO A 208 -16.27 31.53 -1.46
N PHE A 209 -16.12 30.49 -2.28
CA PHE A 209 -16.42 29.08 -1.97
C PHE A 209 -15.22 28.15 -2.25
N LEU A 210 -15.32 26.88 -1.84
CA LEU A 210 -14.21 25.91 -1.82
C LEU A 210 -13.65 25.56 -3.20
N THR A 211 -14.47 25.62 -4.24
CA THR A 211 -14.11 25.18 -5.61
C THR A 211 -14.22 26.28 -6.66
N ALA A 212 -15.18 27.20 -6.53
CA ALA A 212 -15.50 28.21 -7.55
C ALA A 212 -16.09 29.51 -6.93
N GLU A 213 -16.59 30.41 -7.79
CA GLU A 213 -17.38 31.58 -7.38
C GLU A 213 -18.83 31.24 -6.99
N ALA A 214 -19.32 30.07 -7.40
CA ALA A 214 -20.62 29.54 -7.00
C ALA A 214 -20.47 28.44 -5.93
N VAL A 215 -21.55 28.22 -5.16
CA VAL A 215 -21.65 27.17 -4.15
C VAL A 215 -21.57 25.80 -4.84
N SER A 216 -20.73 24.90 -4.33
CA SER A 216 -20.64 23.53 -4.82
C SER A 216 -21.18 22.51 -3.80
N VAL A 217 -21.44 21.28 -4.24
CA VAL A 217 -21.82 20.17 -3.34
C VAL A 217 -20.79 19.94 -2.21
N ALA A 218 -19.51 20.20 -2.46
CA ALA A 218 -18.47 20.17 -1.43
C ALA A 218 -18.71 21.22 -0.34
N ASP A 219 -19.10 22.44 -0.70
CA ASP A 219 -19.41 23.50 0.27
C ASP A 219 -20.56 23.08 1.19
N ILE A 220 -21.63 22.53 0.63
CA ILE A 220 -22.80 22.05 1.38
C ILE A 220 -22.44 20.88 2.30
N VAL A 221 -21.70 19.88 1.80
CA VAL A 221 -21.33 18.69 2.57
C VAL A 221 -20.41 19.04 3.74
N LEU A 222 -19.37 19.87 3.53
CA LEU A 222 -18.48 20.30 4.62
C LEU A 222 -19.18 21.24 5.60
N TRP A 223 -20.01 22.18 5.11
CA TRP A 223 -20.75 23.10 5.97
C TRP A 223 -21.72 22.36 6.89
N ALA A 224 -22.53 21.45 6.34
CA ALA A 224 -23.51 20.69 7.12
C ALA A 224 -22.86 19.69 8.09
N ALA A 225 -21.65 19.18 7.79
CA ALA A 225 -20.86 18.40 8.75
C ALA A 225 -20.42 19.27 9.95
N LEU A 226 -19.90 20.47 9.67
CA LEU A 226 -19.41 21.39 10.69
C LEU A 226 -20.51 22.11 11.47
N TYR A 227 -21.72 22.23 10.89
CA TYR A 227 -22.78 23.09 11.41
C TYR A 227 -23.05 22.89 12.89
N PRO A 228 -23.35 21.67 13.39
CA PRO A 228 -23.77 21.52 14.78
C PRO A 228 -22.65 21.86 15.78
N LEU A 229 -21.37 21.73 15.39
CA LEU A 229 -20.24 22.14 16.24
C LEU A 229 -20.01 23.66 16.18
N LEU A 230 -19.91 24.25 14.98
CA LEU A 230 -19.56 25.67 14.84
C LEU A 230 -20.70 26.64 15.19
N SER A 231 -21.95 26.14 15.28
CA SER A 231 -23.10 26.89 15.80
C SER A 231 -23.30 26.75 17.31
N ASP A 232 -22.58 25.84 17.98
CA ASP A 232 -22.66 25.67 19.43
C ASP A 232 -21.85 26.77 20.15
N SER A 233 -22.45 27.42 21.15
CA SER A 233 -21.83 28.55 21.86
C SER A 233 -20.77 28.15 22.88
N GLY A 234 -20.71 26.87 23.28
CA GLY A 234 -19.65 26.33 24.13
C GLY A 234 -18.41 25.87 23.34
N PHE A 235 -18.53 25.69 22.02
CA PHE A 235 -17.45 25.20 21.16
C PHE A 235 -16.54 26.34 20.65
N ASP A 236 -15.40 26.54 21.32
CA ASP A 236 -14.38 27.48 20.86
C ASP A 236 -13.46 26.88 19.78
N ALA A 237 -13.69 27.29 18.54
CA ALA A 237 -12.89 26.90 17.37
C ALA A 237 -11.57 27.69 17.21
N GLY A 238 -11.33 28.73 18.03
CA GLY A 238 -10.23 29.67 17.88
C GLY A 238 -10.40 30.67 16.72
N GLU A 239 -9.34 31.45 16.45
CA GLU A 239 -9.32 32.48 15.40
C GLU A 239 -9.22 31.89 13.98
N LEU A 240 -10.37 31.51 13.39
CA LEU A 240 -10.47 30.97 12.03
C LEU A 240 -11.24 31.95 11.13
N ARG A 241 -10.54 32.96 10.63
CA ARG A 241 -11.14 34.14 9.97
C ARG A 241 -11.73 33.79 8.60
N PHE A 242 -11.09 32.90 7.85
CA PHE A 242 -11.56 32.47 6.53
C PHE A 242 -12.67 31.41 6.64
N VAL A 243 -12.55 30.46 7.58
CA VAL A 243 -13.59 29.46 7.87
C VAL A 243 -14.87 30.13 8.37
N ARG A 244 -14.81 31.03 9.36
CA ARG A 244 -16.00 31.73 9.87
C ARG A 244 -16.73 32.47 8.73
N GLY A 245 -16.01 33.25 7.93
CA GLY A 245 -16.60 33.98 6.81
C GLY A 245 -17.18 33.08 5.71
N TRP A 246 -16.56 31.94 5.40
CA TRP A 246 -17.12 30.94 4.47
C TRP A 246 -18.36 30.25 5.05
N PHE A 247 -18.29 29.85 6.32
CA PHE A 247 -19.36 29.16 7.04
C PHE A 247 -20.63 30.02 7.16
N GLU A 248 -20.47 31.32 7.41
CA GLU A 248 -21.57 32.30 7.41
C GLU A 248 -22.17 32.48 6.00
N ARG A 249 -21.35 32.54 4.94
CA ARG A 249 -21.85 32.64 3.55
C ARG A 249 -22.67 31.44 3.13
N VAL A 250 -22.20 30.21 3.43
CA VAL A 250 -22.95 28.98 3.10
C VAL A 250 -24.19 28.84 3.99
N GLY A 251 -24.09 29.16 5.29
CA GLY A 251 -25.23 29.15 6.22
C GLY A 251 -26.29 30.23 5.94
N GLY A 252 -25.95 31.25 5.15
CA GLY A 252 -26.89 32.26 4.65
C GLY A 252 -27.86 31.74 3.58
N LEU A 253 -27.62 30.57 3.00
CA LEU A 253 -28.48 29.97 1.98
C LEU A 253 -29.78 29.43 2.60
N GLU A 254 -30.92 29.67 1.96
CA GLU A 254 -32.23 29.23 2.44
C GLU A 254 -32.28 27.70 2.66
N ALA A 255 -31.77 26.92 1.71
CA ALA A 255 -31.62 25.46 1.79
C ALA A 255 -30.82 24.98 3.01
N CYS A 256 -29.79 25.73 3.40
CA CYS A 256 -28.99 25.42 4.59
C CYS A 256 -29.76 25.70 5.89
N GLN A 257 -30.56 26.77 5.92
CA GLN A 257 -31.39 27.09 7.09
C GLN A 257 -32.61 26.17 7.22
N THR A 258 -33.26 25.82 6.12
CA THR A 258 -34.45 24.95 6.10
C THR A 258 -34.10 23.52 6.51
N SER A 259 -33.02 22.95 5.98
CA SER A 259 -32.50 21.63 6.40
C SER A 259 -32.14 21.58 7.89
N VAL A 260 -31.46 22.61 8.43
CA VAL A 260 -31.16 22.73 9.87
C VAL A 260 -32.43 22.80 10.71
N ARG A 261 -33.39 23.67 10.35
CA ARG A 261 -34.67 23.79 11.06
C ARG A 261 -35.42 22.45 11.07
N ARG A 262 -35.38 21.71 9.96
CA ARG A 262 -36.04 20.41 9.80
C ARG A 262 -35.43 19.34 10.71
N VAL A 263 -34.10 19.20 10.72
CA VAL A 263 -33.41 18.09 11.42
C VAL A 263 -33.16 18.38 12.90
N LEU A 264 -32.78 19.62 13.25
CA LEU A 264 -32.42 19.98 14.64
C LEU A 264 -33.59 20.57 15.43
N GLN A 265 -34.68 20.99 14.77
CA GLN A 265 -35.92 21.47 15.41
C GLN A 265 -35.69 22.56 16.48
N GLY A 266 -34.67 23.41 16.30
CA GLY A 266 -34.29 24.47 17.23
C GLY A 266 -33.53 24.02 18.50
N LYS A 267 -33.24 22.72 18.66
CA LYS A 267 -32.57 22.15 19.85
C LYS A 267 -31.04 22.05 19.71
N GLY A 268 -30.46 22.59 18.64
CA GLY A 268 -29.01 22.57 18.39
C GLY A 268 -28.42 21.16 18.47
N VAL A 269 -27.27 21.04 19.15
CA VAL A 269 -26.58 19.75 19.37
C VAL A 269 -27.41 18.76 20.18
N GLU A 270 -28.35 19.22 21.02
CA GLU A 270 -29.19 18.32 21.83
C GLU A 270 -30.12 17.44 21.00
N ALA A 271 -30.52 17.89 19.79
CA ALA A 271 -31.31 17.08 18.86
C ALA A 271 -30.59 15.78 18.47
N LEU A 272 -29.25 15.79 18.50
CA LEU A 272 -28.41 14.68 18.05
C LEU A 272 -28.26 13.57 19.10
N LYS A 273 -28.68 13.80 20.36
CA LYS A 273 -28.47 12.86 21.48
C LYS A 273 -29.02 11.46 21.16
N THR A 274 -30.24 11.38 20.63
CA THR A 274 -30.91 10.11 20.27
C THR A 274 -30.18 9.35 19.15
N PHE A 275 -29.62 10.07 18.17
CA PHE A 275 -28.82 9.47 17.09
C PHE A 275 -27.49 8.94 17.64
N LEU A 276 -26.76 9.77 18.38
CA LEU A 276 -25.43 9.46 18.92
C LEU A 276 -25.45 8.32 19.94
N GLN A 277 -26.53 8.17 20.72
CA GLN A 277 -26.74 7.04 21.64
C GLN A 277 -27.07 5.72 20.94
N LYS A 278 -27.60 5.76 19.71
CA LYS A 278 -28.02 4.58 18.93
C LYS A 278 -26.98 4.09 17.94
N LEU A 279 -25.95 4.88 17.66
CA LEU A 279 -24.75 4.35 17.00
C LEU A 279 -24.27 3.15 17.83
N PRO A 280 -23.88 2.02 17.20
CA PRO A 280 -23.27 0.93 17.94
C PRO A 280 -22.10 1.55 18.70
N ALA A 281 -22.02 1.27 20.01
CA ALA A 281 -20.97 1.84 20.83
C ALA A 281 -19.65 1.56 20.11
N THR A 282 -19.03 2.61 19.57
CA THR A 282 -17.58 2.60 19.38
C THR A 282 -17.04 2.07 20.67
N GLN A 283 -16.24 1.01 20.62
CA GLN A 283 -15.55 0.56 21.80
C GLN A 283 -14.60 1.69 22.23
N THR A 284 -15.13 2.63 23.01
CA THR A 284 -14.73 2.72 24.41
C THR A 284 -14.66 1.30 24.96
N GLN A 285 -13.54 0.66 24.64
CA GLN A 285 -12.77 0.03 25.68
C GLN A 285 -12.71 1.08 26.78
N ARG A 286 -13.57 0.90 27.80
CA ARG A 286 -13.13 1.21 29.14
C ARG A 286 -11.82 0.46 29.27
N ARG A 287 -10.74 1.25 29.27
CA ARG A 287 -9.54 0.91 29.99
C ARG A 287 -9.96 0.77 31.45
N ASP A 288 -10.51 -0.39 31.81
CA ASP A 288 -10.37 -0.89 33.17
C ASP A 288 -8.85 -0.94 33.39
N SER A 289 -8.41 -0.13 34.35
CA SER A 289 -7.06 0.41 34.33
C SER A 289 -6.01 -0.67 34.59
N PRO A 290 -5.00 -0.80 33.71
CA PRO A 290 -3.64 -0.52 34.09
C PRO A 290 -3.46 1.01 34.06
N THR A 291 -2.95 1.55 35.16
CA THR A 291 -2.50 2.94 35.31
C THR A 291 -1.72 3.44 34.11
N ASN A 292 -2.11 4.60 33.59
CA ASN A 292 -1.40 5.49 32.66
C ASN A 292 -0.77 4.86 31.40
N ALA A 293 -1.38 5.14 30.24
CA ALA A 293 -0.72 5.05 28.93
C ALA A 293 -1.38 6.02 27.95
N ASN A 294 -0.76 7.18 27.68
CA ASN A 294 -1.32 8.14 26.72
C ASN A 294 -1.25 7.58 25.29
N GLU A 295 -2.35 7.67 24.54
CA GLU A 295 -2.32 7.47 23.09
C GLU A 295 -1.71 8.72 22.43
N ALA A 296 -0.74 8.50 21.54
CA ALA A 296 0.07 9.57 21.00
C ALA A 296 -0.67 10.32 19.88
N GLU A 297 -1.17 11.51 20.22
CA GLU A 297 -1.09 12.67 19.33
C GLU A 297 0.37 12.85 18.84
N ASP A 298 0.60 13.54 17.72
CA ASP A 298 1.97 13.87 17.24
C ASP A 298 2.62 15.02 18.05
N GLY A 299 2.37 15.03 19.36
CA GLY A 299 3.18 15.71 20.37
C GLY A 299 4.26 14.78 20.92
N GLU A 300 5.30 15.33 21.54
CA GLU A 300 6.29 14.52 22.26
C GLU A 300 5.56 13.67 23.33
N HIS A 301 5.71 12.35 23.27
CA HIS A 301 5.25 11.46 24.34
C HIS A 301 6.11 11.73 25.59
N VAL A 302 5.62 12.63 26.44
CA VAL A 302 6.26 12.96 27.72
C VAL A 302 6.08 11.77 28.65
N MET A 303 7.11 10.93 28.72
CA MET A 303 7.15 9.77 29.61
C MET A 303 6.99 10.18 31.07
N THR A 304 6.14 9.47 31.83
CA THR A 304 5.99 9.73 33.26
C THR A 304 7.17 9.17 34.05
N VAL A 305 7.35 9.64 35.30
CA VAL A 305 8.43 9.12 36.17
C VAL A 305 8.21 7.64 36.48
N GLU A 306 6.95 7.22 36.62
CA GLU A 306 6.58 5.82 36.83
C GLU A 306 6.94 4.95 35.62
N GLU A 307 6.69 5.40 34.38
CA GLU A 307 7.07 4.67 33.17
C GLU A 307 8.59 4.51 33.04
N ILE A 308 9.36 5.52 33.46
CA ILE A 308 10.83 5.53 33.44
C ILE A 308 11.39 4.54 34.47
N GLU A 309 10.91 4.59 35.72
CA GLU A 309 11.36 3.67 36.77
C GLU A 309 10.91 2.22 36.51
N GLU A 310 9.70 1.99 36.00
CA GLU A 310 9.23 0.65 35.61
C GLU A 310 10.10 0.07 34.49
N ALA A 311 10.47 0.88 33.48
CA ALA A 311 11.38 0.44 32.42
C ALA A 311 12.80 0.15 32.95
N ALA A 312 13.32 0.96 33.86
CA ALA A 312 14.61 0.75 34.50
C ALA A 312 14.63 -0.52 35.37
N GLN A 313 13.57 -0.74 36.15
CA GLN A 313 13.37 -1.96 36.95
C GLN A 313 13.36 -3.18 36.04
N VAL A 314 12.49 -3.22 35.02
CA VAL A 314 12.39 -4.34 34.08
C VAL A 314 13.72 -4.58 33.35
N TRP A 315 14.44 -3.53 32.96
CA TRP A 315 15.76 -3.66 32.36
C TRP A 315 16.76 -4.35 33.29
N SER A 316 16.73 -4.00 34.59
CA SER A 316 17.62 -4.54 35.62
C SER A 316 17.36 -6.02 35.97
N GLU A 317 16.16 -6.53 35.67
CA GLU A 317 15.83 -7.95 35.83
C GLU A 317 16.65 -8.86 34.90
N GLY A 318 17.09 -8.31 33.76
CA GLY A 318 17.92 -8.99 32.77
C GLY A 318 17.33 -10.28 32.21
N LEU A 319 18.21 -11.18 31.76
CA LEU A 319 17.85 -12.55 31.37
C LEU A 319 17.59 -13.43 32.62
N LYS A 320 16.41 -13.28 33.23
CA LYS A 320 15.83 -14.33 34.08
C LYS A 320 15.72 -15.65 33.31
N ALA A 321 15.66 -16.77 34.02
CA ALA A 321 15.51 -18.12 33.45
C ALA A 321 14.27 -18.20 32.52
N SER A 322 14.52 -17.96 31.25
CA SER A 322 13.49 -17.86 30.22
C SER A 322 13.15 -19.27 29.74
N PRO A 323 11.90 -19.53 29.28
CA PRO A 323 11.59 -20.81 28.65
C PRO A 323 12.60 -21.07 27.53
N ALA A 324 13.18 -22.27 27.52
CA ALA A 324 14.16 -22.64 26.51
C ALA A 324 13.56 -22.45 25.12
N VAL A 325 14.40 -22.05 24.15
CA VAL A 325 13.98 -21.93 22.75
C VAL A 325 13.52 -23.31 22.28
N SER A 326 12.19 -23.49 22.19
CA SER A 326 11.60 -24.72 21.69
C SER A 326 11.96 -24.87 20.23
N GLU A 327 12.67 -25.94 19.88
CA GLU A 327 12.81 -26.33 18.48
C GLU A 327 11.42 -26.51 17.84
N ARG A 328 11.28 -26.09 16.57
CA ARG A 328 10.07 -26.30 15.79
C ARG A 328 9.92 -27.78 15.49
N LYS A 329 8.98 -28.45 16.18
CA LYS A 329 8.63 -29.84 15.89
C LYS A 329 7.61 -29.90 14.77
N HIS A 330 7.98 -30.55 13.68
CA HIS A 330 7.07 -30.81 12.56
C HIS A 330 6.45 -32.22 12.71
N PRO A 331 5.16 -32.41 12.34
CA PRO A 331 4.24 -31.37 11.89
C PRO A 331 3.76 -30.48 13.05
N VAL A 332 3.73 -29.18 12.81
CA VAL A 332 3.12 -28.20 13.74
C VAL A 332 1.61 -28.39 13.71
N LEU A 333 1.00 -28.61 14.87
CA LEU A 333 -0.44 -28.86 15.05
C LEU A 333 -1.02 -27.88 16.08
N PRO A 334 -2.32 -27.55 16.04
CA PRO A 334 -2.96 -26.68 17.02
C PRO A 334 -2.83 -27.19 18.44
N GLN A 335 -2.64 -26.26 19.37
CA GLN A 335 -2.48 -26.50 20.80
C GLN A 335 -3.60 -25.77 21.54
N GLU A 336 -4.34 -26.50 22.35
CA GLU A 336 -5.44 -25.97 23.15
C GLU A 336 -4.91 -24.93 24.17
N GLY A 337 -5.68 -23.86 24.40
CA GLY A 337 -5.28 -22.75 25.27
C GLY A 337 -4.17 -21.85 24.74
N LYS A 338 -3.64 -22.10 23.53
CA LYS A 338 -2.69 -21.22 22.83
C LYS A 338 -3.33 -20.57 21.61
N ARG A 339 -2.78 -19.43 21.18
CA ARG A 339 -3.11 -18.81 19.90
C ARG A 339 -2.53 -19.65 18.76
N ASN A 340 -3.40 -20.24 17.95
CA ASN A 340 -3.00 -21.03 16.78
C ASN A 340 -3.24 -20.20 15.52
N VAL A 341 -2.18 -19.88 14.78
CA VAL A 341 -2.24 -19.03 13.59
C VAL A 341 -1.95 -19.88 12.37
N LEU A 342 -2.95 -20.05 11.50
CA LEU A 342 -2.77 -20.64 10.19
C LEU A 342 -2.51 -19.52 9.19
N LEU A 343 -1.39 -19.59 8.50
CA LEU A 343 -0.94 -18.54 7.60
C LEU A 343 -0.76 -19.11 6.20
N THR A 344 -1.40 -18.50 5.21
CA THR A 344 -1.16 -18.82 3.80
C THR A 344 -0.72 -17.61 3.00
N SER A 345 0.13 -17.85 2.02
CA SER A 345 0.39 -16.94 0.91
C SER A 345 -0.33 -17.45 -0.33
N ALA A 346 -0.89 -16.55 -1.14
CA ALA A 346 -1.44 -16.87 -2.45
C ALA A 346 -0.50 -17.78 -3.25
N LEU A 347 -1.05 -18.86 -3.79
CA LEU A 347 -0.30 -19.84 -4.58
C LEU A 347 0.20 -19.17 -5.87
N PRO A 348 1.53 -19.01 -6.08
CA PRO A 348 2.06 -18.57 -7.36
C PRO A 348 1.72 -19.56 -8.48
N TYR A 349 1.31 -19.03 -9.63
CA TYR A 349 1.06 -19.84 -10.82
C TYR A 349 2.37 -20.34 -11.42
N VAL A 350 2.52 -21.67 -11.53
CA VAL A 350 3.80 -22.34 -11.74
C VAL A 350 4.50 -21.95 -13.04
N ASN A 351 3.76 -21.68 -14.11
CA ASN A 351 4.35 -21.55 -15.44
C ASN A 351 5.09 -20.21 -15.67
N ASN A 352 5.15 -19.34 -14.65
CA ASN A 352 5.73 -18.01 -14.71
C ASN A 352 6.66 -17.74 -13.54
N VAL A 353 7.96 -17.60 -13.84
CA VAL A 353 8.97 -17.09 -12.90
C VAL A 353 8.46 -15.82 -12.19
N PRO A 354 8.45 -15.78 -10.85
CA PRO A 354 7.89 -14.66 -10.10
C PRO A 354 8.81 -13.45 -10.18
N HIS A 355 8.23 -12.26 -10.36
CA HIS A 355 8.93 -10.98 -10.26
C HIS A 355 8.82 -10.39 -8.85
N LEU A 356 9.61 -9.36 -8.55
CA LEU A 356 9.65 -8.75 -7.20
C LEU A 356 8.27 -8.32 -6.69
N GLY A 357 7.37 -7.93 -7.59
CA GLY A 357 5.98 -7.60 -7.29
C GLY A 357 5.15 -8.78 -6.74
N ASN A 358 5.31 -9.99 -7.30
CA ASN A 358 4.67 -11.19 -6.73
C ASN A 358 5.27 -11.54 -5.36
N ILE A 359 6.59 -11.34 -5.22
CA ILE A 359 7.31 -11.65 -3.99
C ILE A 359 6.83 -10.75 -2.84
N ILE A 360 6.82 -9.41 -3.03
CA ILE A 360 6.39 -8.47 -1.98
C ILE A 360 4.89 -8.60 -1.66
N GLY A 361 4.03 -8.78 -2.67
CA GLY A 361 2.58 -8.78 -2.46
C GLY A 361 2.04 -10.04 -1.76
N CYS A 362 2.81 -11.13 -1.77
CA CYS A 362 2.39 -12.42 -1.24
C CYS A 362 3.42 -12.96 -0.22
N VAL A 363 4.41 -13.74 -0.70
CA VAL A 363 5.28 -14.57 0.14
C VAL A 363 6.15 -13.77 1.12
N LEU A 364 6.73 -12.64 0.70
CA LEU A 364 7.61 -11.85 1.57
C LEU A 364 6.82 -11.07 2.64
N SER A 365 5.61 -10.59 2.31
CA SER A 365 4.72 -9.99 3.31
C SER A 365 4.28 -11.02 4.36
N ALA A 366 3.95 -12.24 3.93
CA ALA A 366 3.57 -13.33 4.82
C ALA A 366 4.75 -13.79 5.70
N ASP A 367 5.95 -13.95 5.14
CA ASP A 367 7.15 -14.37 5.88
C ASP A 367 7.50 -13.43 7.05
N VAL A 368 7.36 -12.11 6.87
CA VAL A 368 7.52 -11.12 7.96
C VAL A 368 6.54 -11.42 9.11
N PHE A 369 5.28 -11.68 8.79
CA PHE A 369 4.27 -11.99 9.81
C PHE A 369 4.47 -13.38 10.43
N ALA A 370 4.91 -14.37 9.64
CA ALA A 370 5.26 -15.72 10.10
C ALA A 370 6.38 -15.68 11.14
N ARG A 371 7.50 -15.04 10.79
CA ARG A 371 8.66 -14.85 11.66
C ARG A 371 8.27 -14.07 12.91
N TYR A 372 7.54 -12.97 12.78
CA TYR A 372 7.03 -12.20 13.92
C TYR A 372 6.15 -13.05 14.85
N GLY A 373 5.18 -13.81 14.33
CA GLY A 373 4.33 -14.68 15.15
C GLY A 373 5.10 -15.77 15.89
N ARG A 374 6.12 -16.36 15.25
CA ARG A 374 7.07 -17.29 15.89
C ARG A 374 7.85 -16.61 17.02
N LEU A 375 8.32 -15.37 16.83
CA LEU A 375 8.99 -14.56 17.88
C LEU A 375 8.07 -14.20 19.05
N ARG A 376 6.78 -13.96 18.79
CA ARG A 376 5.75 -13.76 19.82
C ARG A 376 5.40 -15.05 20.59
N GLY A 377 5.89 -16.22 20.13
CA GLY A 377 5.61 -17.53 20.73
C GLY A 377 4.26 -18.13 20.33
N TRP A 378 3.64 -17.66 19.24
CA TRP A 378 2.40 -18.22 18.72
C TRP A 378 2.65 -19.60 18.11
N ASN A 379 1.65 -20.47 18.18
CA ASN A 379 1.68 -21.74 17.47
C ASN A 379 1.28 -21.47 16.01
N LEU A 380 2.27 -21.26 15.15
CA LEU A 380 2.05 -20.77 13.79
C LEU A 380 2.44 -21.83 12.76
N LEU A 381 1.57 -22.04 11.77
CA LEU A 381 1.85 -22.85 10.58
C LEU A 381 1.76 -21.99 9.32
N TYR A 382 2.87 -21.84 8.60
CA TYR A 382 2.96 -21.08 7.35
C TYR A 382 3.07 -22.00 6.12
N ILE A 383 2.04 -21.99 5.29
CA ILE A 383 1.89 -22.84 4.10
C ILE A 383 1.84 -22.00 2.81
N CYS A 384 2.47 -22.49 1.75
CA CYS A 384 2.24 -22.06 0.38
C CYS A 384 2.56 -23.22 -0.58
N GLY A 385 2.50 -22.99 -1.88
CA GLY A 385 2.82 -23.97 -2.91
C GLY A 385 2.53 -23.43 -4.30
N THR A 386 2.77 -24.23 -5.32
CA THR A 386 2.51 -23.86 -6.72
C THR A 386 1.09 -24.23 -7.16
N ASP A 387 0.44 -23.29 -7.84
CA ASP A 387 -0.78 -23.54 -8.61
C ASP A 387 -0.41 -23.95 -10.04
N GLU A 388 -0.83 -25.16 -10.43
CA GLU A 388 -0.24 -25.90 -11.54
C GLU A 388 -1.24 -26.26 -12.64
N TYR A 389 -2.54 -26.26 -12.34
CA TYR A 389 -3.57 -26.67 -13.29
C TYR A 389 -3.94 -25.58 -14.31
N GLY A 390 -4.83 -25.93 -15.25
CA GLY A 390 -5.40 -25.00 -16.21
C GLY A 390 -4.61 -24.83 -17.51
N THR A 391 -5.27 -24.23 -18.50
CA THR A 391 -4.81 -24.24 -19.91
C THR A 391 -3.46 -23.55 -20.13
N ALA A 392 -3.07 -22.60 -19.26
CA ALA A 392 -1.82 -21.86 -19.47
C ALA A 392 -0.59 -22.74 -19.19
N THR A 393 -0.67 -23.69 -18.26
CA THR A 393 0.31 -24.78 -18.11
C THR A 393 0.38 -25.63 -19.38
N GLU A 394 -0.76 -26.14 -19.89
CA GLU A 394 -0.78 -26.97 -21.11
C GLU A 394 -0.15 -26.28 -22.34
N ASN A 395 -0.36 -24.97 -22.46
CA ASN A 395 0.19 -24.20 -23.57
C ASN A 395 1.69 -24.01 -23.41
N LYS A 396 2.15 -23.67 -22.19
CA LYS A 396 3.56 -23.50 -21.89
C LYS A 396 4.33 -24.83 -22.05
N ALA A 397 3.71 -25.95 -21.64
CA ALA A 397 4.20 -27.29 -21.89
C ALA A 397 4.40 -27.55 -23.40
N ARG A 398 3.37 -27.28 -24.21
CA ARG A 398 3.42 -27.42 -25.68
C ARG A 398 4.46 -26.50 -26.34
N GLU A 399 4.63 -25.27 -25.86
CA GLU A 399 5.65 -24.32 -26.33
C GLU A 399 7.07 -24.81 -26.05
N GLU A 400 7.30 -25.46 -24.90
CA GLU A 400 8.62 -25.97 -24.49
C GLU A 400 8.87 -27.44 -24.91
N GLY A 401 7.90 -28.09 -25.55
CA GLY A 401 8.01 -29.49 -25.98
C GLY A 401 7.95 -30.51 -24.84
N LEU A 402 7.32 -30.13 -23.72
CA LEU A 402 7.20 -30.92 -22.49
C LEU A 402 5.76 -31.38 -22.25
N THR A 403 5.57 -32.36 -21.36
CA THR A 403 4.27 -32.64 -20.75
C THR A 403 3.90 -31.59 -19.69
N PRO A 404 2.59 -31.44 -19.35
CA PRO A 404 2.17 -30.57 -18.25
C PRO A 404 2.85 -30.89 -16.91
N GLN A 405 3.10 -32.18 -16.60
CA GLN A 405 3.77 -32.56 -15.36
C GLN A 405 5.23 -32.11 -15.34
N GLU A 406 6.00 -32.41 -16.40
CA GLU A 406 7.42 -32.05 -16.49
C GLU A 406 7.65 -30.53 -16.39
N ILE A 407 6.77 -29.72 -17.00
CA ILE A 407 6.91 -28.26 -16.88
C ILE A 407 6.55 -27.76 -15.49
N CYS A 408 5.55 -28.35 -14.83
CA CYS A 408 5.23 -28.04 -13.44
C CYS A 408 6.38 -28.43 -12.51
N ASP A 409 6.98 -29.61 -12.69
CA ASP A 409 8.12 -30.09 -11.90
C ASP A 409 9.33 -29.15 -12.03
N LYS A 410 9.67 -28.79 -13.28
CA LYS A 410 10.73 -27.84 -13.62
C LYS A 410 10.53 -26.49 -12.92
N TYR A 411 9.35 -25.89 -13.05
CA TYR A 411 9.14 -24.56 -12.50
C TYR A 411 8.82 -24.55 -11.00
N HIS A 412 8.23 -25.61 -10.43
CA HIS A 412 8.10 -25.74 -8.97
C HIS A 412 9.47 -25.66 -8.28
N ALA A 413 10.49 -26.36 -8.81
CA ALA A 413 11.86 -26.23 -8.34
C ALA A 413 12.40 -24.79 -8.46
N VAL A 414 12.15 -24.11 -9.59
CA VAL A 414 12.55 -22.69 -9.76
C VAL A 414 11.88 -21.77 -8.74
N HIS A 415 10.60 -21.98 -8.42
CA HIS A 415 9.91 -21.22 -7.37
C HIS A 415 10.52 -21.49 -5.98
N ALA A 416 10.76 -22.77 -5.65
CA ALA A 416 11.38 -23.16 -4.38
C ALA A 416 12.78 -22.54 -4.21
N ASP A 417 13.65 -22.62 -5.23
CA ASP A 417 14.99 -22.02 -5.23
C ASP A 417 14.94 -20.49 -5.01
N ILE A 418 14.01 -19.80 -5.67
CA ILE A 418 13.83 -18.35 -5.53
C ILE A 418 13.40 -18.02 -4.09
N TYR A 419 12.39 -18.71 -3.55
CA TYR A 419 11.88 -18.43 -2.21
C TYR A 419 12.88 -18.81 -1.12
N GLN A 420 13.68 -19.87 -1.32
CA GLN A 420 14.80 -20.21 -0.46
C GLN A 420 15.87 -19.11 -0.48
N TRP A 421 16.23 -18.58 -1.65
CA TRP A 421 17.20 -17.47 -1.75
C TRP A 421 16.66 -16.16 -1.14
N PHE A 422 15.36 -15.88 -1.28
CA PHE A 422 14.67 -14.80 -0.58
C PHE A 422 14.44 -15.08 0.92
N GLN A 423 14.90 -16.22 1.44
CA GLN A 423 14.82 -16.64 2.85
C GLN A 423 13.36 -16.69 3.37
N ILE A 424 12.43 -17.16 2.54
CA ILE A 424 11.04 -17.39 2.95
C ILE A 424 10.98 -18.68 3.77
N ASP A 425 10.62 -18.57 5.05
CA ASP A 425 10.62 -19.65 6.04
C ASP A 425 9.24 -20.30 6.13
N PHE A 426 8.81 -20.94 5.04
CA PHE A 426 7.63 -21.81 5.02
C PHE A 426 7.84 -23.00 5.96
N ASP A 427 6.78 -23.43 6.67
CA ASP A 427 6.83 -24.72 7.37
C ASP A 427 6.58 -25.90 6.39
N PHE A 428 5.90 -25.64 5.26
CA PHE A 428 5.85 -26.53 4.09
C PHE A 428 5.50 -25.74 2.81
N PHE A 429 6.19 -26.07 1.70
CA PHE A 429 5.92 -25.53 0.36
C PHE A 429 5.51 -26.67 -0.57
N GLY A 430 4.23 -26.77 -0.89
CA GLY A 430 3.64 -27.90 -1.63
C GLY A 430 3.20 -27.58 -3.06
N ARG A 431 2.27 -28.39 -3.57
CA ARG A 431 1.83 -28.43 -4.97
C ARG A 431 0.35 -28.77 -5.07
N THR A 432 -0.35 -28.27 -6.09
CA THR A 432 -1.75 -28.65 -6.36
C THR A 432 -1.90 -29.96 -7.15
N THR A 433 -0.86 -30.46 -7.81
CA THR A 433 -0.86 -31.71 -8.58
C THR A 433 -0.67 -32.96 -7.71
N THR A 434 -1.57 -33.18 -6.74
CA THR A 434 -1.48 -34.31 -5.80
C THR A 434 -2.79 -35.07 -5.64
N GLU A 435 -2.72 -36.36 -5.26
CA GLU A 435 -3.91 -37.18 -4.99
C GLU A 435 -4.80 -36.54 -3.91
N ARG A 436 -4.20 -35.97 -2.85
CA ARG A 436 -4.92 -35.21 -1.82
C ARG A 436 -5.72 -34.02 -2.36
N GLN A 437 -5.26 -33.35 -3.42
CA GLN A 437 -6.05 -32.29 -4.08
C GLN A 437 -7.28 -32.90 -4.75
N THR A 438 -7.12 -34.00 -5.48
CA THR A 438 -8.25 -34.69 -6.13
C THR A 438 -9.27 -35.17 -5.10
N GLU A 439 -8.83 -35.83 -4.02
CA GLU A 439 -9.68 -36.29 -2.93
C GLU A 439 -10.50 -35.15 -2.30
N ILE A 440 -9.83 -34.09 -1.82
CA ILE A 440 -10.48 -33.01 -1.06
C ILE A 440 -11.35 -32.14 -1.98
N ALA A 441 -10.92 -31.86 -3.22
CA ALA A 441 -11.73 -31.10 -4.16
C ALA A 441 -13.00 -31.87 -4.58
N GLN A 442 -12.91 -33.20 -4.74
CA GLN A 442 -14.08 -34.04 -5.02
C GLN A 442 -15.01 -34.15 -3.81
N ASP A 443 -14.50 -34.29 -2.58
CA ASP A 443 -15.32 -34.28 -1.36
C ASP A 443 -16.14 -32.97 -1.22
N ILE A 444 -15.49 -31.81 -1.36
CA ILE A 444 -16.16 -30.51 -1.31
C ILE A 444 -17.18 -30.38 -2.45
N PHE A 445 -16.83 -30.80 -3.68
CA PHE A 445 -17.74 -30.81 -4.82
C PHE A 445 -18.99 -31.67 -4.57
N TRP A 446 -18.83 -32.91 -4.10
CA TRP A 446 -19.96 -33.81 -3.88
C TRP A 446 -20.87 -33.31 -2.74
N ARG A 447 -20.29 -32.76 -1.66
CA ARG A 447 -21.08 -32.13 -0.58
C ARG A 447 -21.92 -30.96 -1.08
N LEU A 448 -21.37 -30.13 -1.97
CA LEU A 448 -22.10 -29.02 -2.62
C LEU A 448 -23.19 -29.55 -3.56
N HIS A 449 -22.91 -30.60 -4.33
CA HIS A 449 -23.85 -31.25 -5.23
C HIS A 449 -25.06 -31.82 -4.47
N GLU A 450 -24.83 -32.64 -3.45
CA GLU A 450 -25.88 -33.28 -2.62
C GLU A 450 -26.80 -32.27 -1.93
N ARG A 451 -26.28 -31.09 -1.56
CA ARG A 451 -27.04 -29.99 -0.95
C ARG A 451 -27.72 -29.08 -1.99
N GLY A 452 -27.58 -29.41 -3.29
CA GLY A 452 -28.12 -28.66 -4.42
C GLY A 452 -27.55 -27.25 -4.54
N PHE A 453 -26.29 -27.05 -4.15
CA PHE A 453 -25.56 -25.79 -4.39
C PHE A 453 -24.89 -25.76 -5.76
N LEU A 454 -24.95 -26.83 -6.55
CA LEU A 454 -24.54 -26.83 -7.95
C LEU A 454 -25.77 -26.79 -8.87
N LEU A 455 -25.66 -26.04 -9.96
CA LEU A 455 -26.61 -26.03 -11.07
C LEU A 455 -25.94 -26.65 -12.30
N GLU A 456 -26.71 -27.35 -13.12
CA GLU A 456 -26.29 -27.79 -14.45
C GLU A 456 -26.95 -26.89 -15.50
N ASP A 457 -26.16 -26.34 -16.41
CA ASP A 457 -26.67 -25.57 -17.55
C ASP A 457 -25.85 -25.84 -18.82
N THR A 458 -26.39 -25.48 -19.98
CA THR A 458 -25.78 -25.74 -21.29
C THR A 458 -25.24 -24.45 -21.90
N VAL A 459 -23.93 -24.41 -22.12
CA VAL A 459 -23.23 -23.26 -22.73
C VAL A 459 -22.86 -23.59 -24.17
N GLU A 460 -23.19 -22.67 -25.08
CA GLU A 460 -22.68 -22.71 -26.45
C GLU A 460 -21.23 -22.21 -26.51
N GLN A 461 -20.33 -23.06 -27.02
CA GLN A 461 -18.90 -22.76 -27.10
C GLN A 461 -18.38 -23.10 -28.49
N LEU A 462 -17.36 -22.37 -28.95
CA LEU A 462 -16.68 -22.69 -30.20
C LEU A 462 -15.76 -23.91 -30.01
N ARG A 463 -16.00 -24.97 -30.79
CA ARG A 463 -15.16 -26.17 -30.86
C ARG A 463 -14.41 -26.19 -32.18
N CYS A 464 -13.09 -26.34 -32.12
CA CYS A 464 -12.30 -26.65 -33.29
C CYS A 464 -12.30 -28.18 -33.51
N GLU A 465 -12.80 -28.63 -34.66
CA GLU A 465 -12.86 -30.06 -34.98
C GLU A 465 -11.50 -30.62 -35.41
N SER A 466 -10.62 -29.79 -36.00
CA SER A 466 -9.23 -30.17 -36.29
C SER A 466 -8.39 -30.36 -35.02
N CYS A 467 -8.47 -29.42 -34.07
CA CYS A 467 -7.81 -29.53 -32.75
C CYS A 467 -8.57 -30.39 -31.72
N GLN A 468 -9.73 -30.98 -32.09
CA GLN A 468 -10.62 -31.78 -31.24
C GLN A 468 -10.92 -31.20 -29.83
N ARG A 469 -11.04 -29.87 -29.71
CA ARG A 469 -11.24 -29.20 -28.41
C ARG A 469 -12.10 -27.95 -28.50
N PHE A 470 -12.74 -27.60 -27.38
CA PHE A 470 -13.33 -26.28 -27.18
C PHE A 470 -12.23 -25.20 -27.11
N LEU A 471 -12.54 -24.02 -27.63
CA LEU A 471 -11.63 -22.89 -27.67
C LEU A 471 -12.04 -21.87 -26.60
N ALA A 472 -11.11 -21.58 -25.69
CA ALA A 472 -11.20 -20.37 -24.86
C ALA A 472 -11.02 -19.13 -25.74
N ASP A 473 -11.58 -17.99 -25.34
CA ASP A 473 -11.63 -16.74 -26.11
C ASP A 473 -10.29 -16.28 -26.70
N ARG A 474 -9.20 -16.45 -25.93
CA ARG A 474 -7.81 -16.19 -26.37
C ARG A 474 -7.33 -17.00 -27.58
N PHE A 475 -8.02 -18.09 -27.91
CA PHE A 475 -7.76 -18.95 -29.07
C PHE A 475 -8.73 -18.76 -30.23
N VAL A 476 -9.67 -17.82 -30.09
CA VAL A 476 -10.57 -17.41 -31.17
C VAL A 476 -10.16 -16.03 -31.63
N GLU A 477 -10.00 -15.89 -32.94
CA GLU A 477 -9.92 -14.59 -33.62
C GLU A 477 -10.98 -14.54 -34.72
N GLY A 478 -11.39 -13.34 -35.13
CA GLY A 478 -12.37 -13.20 -36.20
C GLY A 478 -12.81 -11.76 -36.42
N GLU A 479 -13.76 -11.57 -37.31
CA GLU A 479 -14.26 -10.25 -37.66
C GLU A 479 -15.28 -9.74 -36.63
N CYS A 480 -15.00 -8.57 -36.04
CA CYS A 480 -15.84 -7.92 -35.04
C CYS A 480 -17.26 -7.69 -35.57
N PRO A 481 -18.32 -8.17 -34.88
CA PRO A 481 -19.70 -8.03 -35.34
C PRO A 481 -20.19 -6.58 -35.44
N HIS A 482 -19.50 -5.64 -34.77
CA HIS A 482 -19.88 -4.23 -34.67
C HIS A 482 -19.05 -3.29 -35.57
N CYS A 483 -17.72 -3.37 -35.53
CA CYS A 483 -16.84 -2.41 -36.21
C CYS A 483 -16.08 -3.00 -37.41
N ARG A 484 -16.36 -4.27 -37.78
CA ARG A 484 -15.76 -4.97 -38.93
C ARG A 484 -14.23 -5.06 -38.88
N TYR A 485 -13.64 -5.00 -37.69
CA TYR A 485 -12.21 -5.26 -37.49
C TYR A 485 -11.94 -6.75 -37.69
N PRO A 486 -11.07 -7.17 -38.63
CA PRO A 486 -10.92 -8.58 -39.02
C PRO A 486 -10.20 -9.46 -37.99
N GLU A 487 -9.52 -8.86 -37.00
CA GLU A 487 -8.67 -9.56 -36.02
C GLU A 487 -9.15 -9.32 -34.57
N ALA A 488 -10.46 -9.25 -34.35
CA ALA A 488 -11.00 -9.17 -33.00
C ALA A 488 -10.79 -10.50 -32.25
N ARG A 489 -10.52 -10.42 -30.95
CA ARG A 489 -10.36 -11.59 -30.06
C ARG A 489 -11.73 -12.06 -29.57
N GLY A 490 -11.81 -13.30 -29.10
CA GLY A 490 -13.07 -13.88 -28.59
C GLY A 490 -13.71 -13.11 -27.42
N ASP A 491 -12.91 -12.36 -26.66
CA ASP A 491 -13.33 -11.60 -25.47
C ASP A 491 -13.53 -10.11 -25.74
N GLN A 492 -12.74 -9.54 -26.66
CA GLN A 492 -12.70 -8.10 -26.90
C GLN A 492 -12.22 -7.75 -28.32
N CYS A 493 -12.85 -6.75 -28.93
CA CYS A 493 -12.35 -6.14 -30.15
C CYS A 493 -11.41 -4.96 -29.84
N ASP A 494 -10.10 -5.16 -30.03
CA ASP A 494 -9.07 -4.14 -29.73
C ASP A 494 -9.25 -2.81 -30.49
N LYS A 495 -9.87 -2.81 -31.69
CA LYS A 495 -10.13 -1.58 -32.47
C LYS A 495 -11.24 -0.67 -31.91
N CYS A 496 -12.30 -1.22 -31.33
CA CYS A 496 -13.45 -0.44 -30.83
C CYS A 496 -13.69 -0.57 -29.32
N GLY A 497 -12.87 -1.36 -28.62
CA GLY A 497 -12.91 -1.55 -27.18
C GLY A 497 -14.08 -2.40 -26.65
N ARG A 498 -15.07 -2.75 -27.48
CA ARG A 498 -16.22 -3.56 -27.04
C ARG A 498 -15.79 -4.97 -26.63
N LEU A 499 -16.30 -5.37 -25.46
CA LEU A 499 -16.40 -6.75 -25.05
C LEU A 499 -17.47 -7.44 -25.92
N ILE A 500 -17.20 -8.69 -26.28
CA ILE A 500 -18.05 -9.55 -27.13
C ILE A 500 -17.90 -11.00 -26.63
N ASN A 501 -18.87 -11.86 -26.94
CA ASN A 501 -18.71 -13.30 -26.74
C ASN A 501 -18.08 -13.94 -27.99
N ALA A 502 -17.25 -14.96 -27.83
CA ALA A 502 -16.53 -15.56 -28.96
C ALA A 502 -17.45 -16.13 -30.06
N VAL A 503 -18.66 -16.61 -29.67
CA VAL A 503 -19.70 -17.09 -30.60
C VAL A 503 -20.34 -15.98 -31.46
N GLU A 504 -20.16 -14.70 -31.12
CA GLU A 504 -20.66 -13.55 -31.89
C GLU A 504 -19.68 -13.09 -32.98
N LEU A 505 -18.45 -13.61 -33.00
CA LEU A 505 -17.47 -13.29 -34.04
C LEU A 505 -17.94 -13.78 -35.41
N ARG A 506 -17.81 -12.92 -36.43
CA ARG A 506 -18.02 -13.31 -37.82
C ARG A 506 -16.75 -13.97 -38.34
N ASN A 507 -16.89 -15.03 -39.13
CA ASN A 507 -15.75 -15.79 -39.67
C ASN A 507 -14.71 -16.15 -38.60
N PRO A 508 -15.10 -16.80 -37.48
CA PRO A 508 -14.15 -17.13 -36.42
C PRO A 508 -13.08 -18.09 -36.96
N GLN A 509 -11.87 -17.98 -36.45
CA GLN A 509 -10.75 -18.87 -36.73
C GLN A 509 -10.11 -19.34 -35.41
N CYS A 510 -9.65 -20.59 -35.42
CA CYS A 510 -8.82 -21.11 -34.35
C CYS A 510 -7.38 -20.57 -34.50
N LYS A 511 -6.87 -19.80 -33.53
CA LYS A 511 -5.49 -19.29 -33.56
C LYS A 511 -4.40 -20.35 -33.70
N VAL A 512 -4.69 -21.61 -33.38
CA VAL A 512 -3.72 -22.72 -33.39
C VAL A 512 -3.58 -23.40 -34.75
N CYS A 513 -4.67 -23.71 -35.43
CA CYS A 513 -4.66 -24.42 -36.71
C CYS A 513 -5.24 -23.60 -37.89
N LYS A 514 -5.74 -22.38 -37.63
CA LYS A 514 -6.39 -21.46 -38.58
C LYS A 514 -7.70 -21.96 -39.21
N GLU A 515 -8.13 -23.18 -38.90
CA GLU A 515 -9.46 -23.69 -39.26
C GLU A 515 -10.60 -22.96 -38.55
N THR A 516 -11.76 -22.89 -39.22
CA THR A 516 -13.00 -22.33 -38.69
C THR A 516 -13.58 -23.24 -37.61
N PRO A 517 -13.76 -22.79 -36.35
CA PRO A 517 -14.44 -23.56 -35.32
C PRO A 517 -15.96 -23.50 -35.49
N VAL A 518 -16.65 -24.53 -35.01
CA VAL A 518 -18.11 -24.65 -35.04
C VAL A 518 -18.70 -24.45 -33.65
N ILE A 519 -19.90 -23.87 -33.56
CA ILE A 519 -20.62 -23.77 -32.28
C ILE A 519 -21.08 -25.18 -31.87
N ARG A 520 -20.77 -25.56 -30.63
CA ARG A 520 -21.25 -26.80 -30.00
C ARG A 520 -21.73 -26.48 -28.59
N SER A 521 -22.92 -26.99 -28.25
CA SER A 521 -23.46 -26.94 -26.90
C SER A 521 -22.69 -27.90 -25.99
N SER A 522 -22.42 -27.48 -24.76
CA SER A 522 -21.70 -28.26 -23.75
C SER A 522 -22.35 -28.07 -22.39
N LYS A 523 -22.47 -29.14 -21.60
CA LYS A 523 -23.01 -29.07 -20.24
C LYS A 523 -21.90 -28.65 -19.27
N HIS A 524 -22.19 -27.67 -18.43
CA HIS A 524 -21.30 -27.16 -17.40
C HIS A 524 -22.00 -27.16 -16.03
N LEU A 525 -21.20 -27.29 -14.98
CA LEU A 525 -21.67 -27.18 -13.60
C LEU A 525 -21.27 -25.82 -13.03
N PHE A 526 -22.23 -25.16 -12.38
CA PHE A 526 -22.09 -23.82 -11.82
C PHE A 526 -22.35 -23.83 -10.32
N LEU A 527 -21.46 -23.21 -9.54
CA LEU A 527 -21.70 -22.97 -8.12
C LEU A 527 -22.79 -21.90 -7.96
N ASN A 528 -23.90 -22.26 -7.32
CA ASN A 528 -25.03 -21.39 -7.05
C ASN A 528 -24.73 -20.43 -5.88
N LEU A 529 -23.81 -19.50 -6.13
CA LEU A 529 -23.45 -18.44 -5.20
C LEU A 529 -24.68 -17.64 -4.71
N PRO A 530 -25.71 -17.31 -5.52
CA PRO A 530 -26.96 -16.73 -5.00
C PRO A 530 -27.62 -17.54 -3.89
N LYS A 531 -27.66 -18.87 -3.99
CA LYS A 531 -28.25 -19.75 -2.96
C LYS A 531 -27.39 -19.85 -1.69
N VAL A 532 -26.08 -19.60 -1.77
CA VAL A 532 -25.17 -19.61 -0.62
C VAL A 532 -25.13 -18.25 0.10
N ILE A 533 -25.24 -17.13 -0.63
CA ILE A 533 -24.95 -15.77 -0.12
C ILE A 533 -26.16 -14.82 -0.21
N ASN A 534 -27.32 -15.29 -0.68
CA ASN A 534 -28.50 -14.46 -1.01
C ASN A 534 -28.21 -13.26 -1.96
N THR A 535 -27.09 -13.29 -2.68
CA THR A 535 -26.65 -12.21 -3.59
C THR A 535 -25.90 -12.79 -4.81
N PRO A 536 -26.12 -12.25 -6.03
CA PRO A 536 -25.46 -12.75 -7.24
C PRO A 536 -24.04 -12.19 -7.43
N VAL A 537 -23.12 -13.08 -7.82
CA VAL A 537 -21.70 -12.80 -8.10
C VAL A 537 -21.22 -13.69 -9.25
N PHE A 538 -20.25 -13.22 -10.04
CA PHE A 538 -19.72 -13.92 -11.23
C PHE A 538 -18.35 -14.59 -10.97
N TYR A 539 -17.98 -15.57 -11.81
CA TYR A 539 -17.04 -16.65 -11.46
C TYR A 539 -16.08 -17.06 -12.59
N VAL A 540 -14.83 -17.42 -12.24
CA VAL A 540 -14.01 -18.58 -12.73
C VAL A 540 -13.00 -18.91 -11.60
N TRP A 541 -12.58 -20.17 -11.41
CA TRP A 541 -11.68 -20.74 -10.36
C TRP A 541 -12.37 -21.24 -9.08
N PHE A 542 -12.43 -22.57 -8.90
CA PHE A 542 -13.03 -23.24 -7.72
C PHE A 542 -11.98 -23.96 -6.86
N ASP A 543 -11.05 -24.70 -7.47
CA ASP A 543 -10.21 -25.69 -6.80
C ASP A 543 -8.82 -25.17 -6.38
N ALA A 544 -8.27 -24.15 -7.03
CA ALA A 544 -6.97 -23.59 -6.63
C ALA A 544 -6.90 -23.16 -5.14
N PRO A 545 -7.93 -22.51 -4.54
CA PRO A 545 -7.96 -22.26 -3.10
C PRO A 545 -8.06 -23.53 -2.23
N ILE A 546 -8.63 -24.63 -2.74
CA ILE A 546 -8.62 -25.95 -2.07
C ILE A 546 -7.17 -26.48 -1.97
N GLY A 547 -6.26 -25.98 -2.83
CA GLY A 547 -4.82 -26.19 -2.73
C GLY A 547 -4.23 -25.95 -1.34
N TYR A 548 -4.74 -24.98 -0.56
CA TYR A 548 -4.23 -24.78 0.80
C TYR A 548 -4.52 -25.96 1.74
N LEU A 549 -5.69 -26.60 1.58
CA LEU A 549 -6.09 -27.78 2.36
C LEU A 549 -5.25 -28.97 1.96
N SER A 550 -5.14 -29.25 0.66
CA SER A 550 -4.41 -30.41 0.13
C SER A 550 -2.91 -30.30 0.39
N ILE A 551 -2.31 -29.12 0.27
CA ILE A 551 -0.92 -28.88 0.68
C ILE A 551 -0.73 -29.17 2.18
N THR A 552 -1.70 -28.79 3.03
CA THR A 552 -1.64 -29.10 4.47
C THR A 552 -1.86 -30.59 4.74
N ALA A 553 -2.70 -31.27 3.95
CA ALA A 553 -2.92 -32.73 4.02
C ALA A 553 -1.68 -33.54 3.57
N ASN A 554 -0.93 -33.04 2.59
CA ASN A 554 0.37 -33.60 2.20
C ASN A 554 1.47 -33.34 3.24
N TYR A 555 1.31 -32.34 4.10
CA TYR A 555 2.21 -32.05 5.22
C TYR A 555 1.88 -32.87 6.48
N THR A 556 0.60 -33.17 6.74
CA THR A 556 0.16 -33.98 7.88
C THR A 556 -1.23 -34.56 7.69
N ASP A 557 -1.41 -35.83 8.04
CA ASP A 557 -2.74 -36.48 8.06
C ASP A 557 -3.72 -35.79 9.02
N GLN A 558 -3.22 -35.02 10.00
CA GLN A 558 -4.03 -34.27 10.96
C GLN A 558 -4.41 -32.85 10.46
N TRP A 559 -4.38 -32.60 9.15
CA TRP A 559 -4.66 -31.29 8.54
C TRP A 559 -6.02 -30.70 8.91
N GLU A 560 -7.02 -31.55 9.17
CA GLU A 560 -8.36 -31.13 9.61
C GLU A 560 -8.32 -30.39 10.95
N LYS A 561 -7.33 -30.63 11.81
CA LYS A 561 -7.16 -29.85 13.05
C LYS A 561 -6.90 -28.37 12.77
N TRP A 562 -6.27 -28.04 11.64
CA TRP A 562 -6.05 -26.68 11.16
C TRP A 562 -7.25 -26.15 10.36
N TRP A 563 -7.78 -26.95 9.43
CA TRP A 563 -8.76 -26.52 8.44
C TRP A 563 -10.23 -26.78 8.78
N LYS A 564 -10.55 -27.53 9.84
CA LYS A 564 -11.92 -27.80 10.31
C LYS A 564 -12.11 -27.48 11.80
N ASN A 565 -11.48 -26.39 12.25
CA ASN A 565 -11.39 -26.00 13.66
C ASN A 565 -11.42 -24.46 13.87
N PRO A 566 -12.46 -23.77 13.36
CA PRO A 566 -12.57 -22.30 13.43
C PRO A 566 -12.60 -21.72 14.85
N GLN A 567 -12.82 -22.56 15.88
CA GLN A 567 -12.86 -22.12 17.28
C GLN A 567 -11.46 -22.00 17.92
N GLN A 568 -10.45 -22.70 17.39
CA GLN A 568 -9.07 -22.65 17.93
C GLN A 568 -8.06 -22.03 16.95
N VAL A 569 -8.41 -21.83 15.69
CA VAL A 569 -7.49 -21.43 14.61
C VAL A 569 -7.88 -20.07 14.03
N GLU A 570 -6.91 -19.15 13.99
CA GLU A 570 -7.01 -17.89 13.25
C GLU A 570 -6.34 -18.02 11.89
N LEU A 571 -7.10 -17.91 10.80
CA LEU A 571 -6.60 -17.97 9.43
C LEU A 571 -6.28 -16.57 8.86
N TYR A 572 -5.03 -16.39 8.46
CA TYR A 572 -4.51 -15.24 7.74
C TYR A 572 -4.17 -15.63 6.30
N ASN A 573 -4.69 -14.90 5.30
CA ASN A 573 -4.33 -15.08 3.88
C ASN A 573 -3.67 -13.82 3.33
N PHE A 574 -2.47 -13.96 2.74
CA PHE A 574 -1.71 -12.87 2.13
C PHE A 574 -1.73 -12.98 0.60
N MET A 575 -2.10 -11.89 -0.08
CA MET A 575 -2.26 -11.89 -1.54
C MET A 575 -2.18 -10.50 -2.17
N ALA A 576 -2.03 -10.44 -3.49
CA ALA A 576 -2.33 -9.23 -4.26
C ALA A 576 -3.85 -9.03 -4.41
N LYS A 577 -4.30 -7.78 -4.58
CA LYS A 577 -5.73 -7.40 -4.67
C LYS A 577 -6.59 -8.22 -5.66
N ASP A 578 -6.00 -8.72 -6.75
CA ASP A 578 -6.71 -9.51 -7.77
C ASP A 578 -7.28 -10.82 -7.23
N ASN A 579 -6.66 -11.37 -6.18
CA ASN A 579 -7.08 -12.64 -5.58
C ASN A 579 -8.19 -12.48 -4.53
N VAL A 580 -8.53 -11.25 -4.15
CA VAL A 580 -9.51 -10.96 -3.07
C VAL A 580 -10.86 -11.65 -3.33
N PRO A 581 -11.50 -11.55 -4.51
CA PRO A 581 -12.83 -12.15 -4.72
C PRO A 581 -12.86 -13.67 -4.53
N PHE A 582 -11.77 -14.38 -4.85
CA PHE A 582 -11.69 -15.82 -4.67
C PHE A 582 -11.62 -16.21 -3.19
N HIS A 583 -10.95 -15.40 -2.36
CA HIS A 583 -10.70 -15.70 -0.94
C HIS A 583 -11.73 -15.06 0.00
N SER A 584 -12.42 -14.00 -0.41
CA SER A 584 -13.51 -13.38 0.36
C SER A 584 -14.90 -13.89 -0.03
N VAL A 585 -15.06 -14.45 -1.24
CA VAL A 585 -16.35 -14.95 -1.74
C VAL A 585 -16.26 -16.42 -2.14
N VAL A 586 -15.65 -16.75 -3.28
CA VAL A 586 -15.81 -18.07 -3.92
C VAL A 586 -15.43 -19.24 -3.01
N PHE A 587 -14.28 -19.15 -2.35
CA PHE A 587 -13.77 -20.19 -1.47
C PHE A 587 -14.55 -20.27 -0.15
N PRO A 588 -14.78 -19.18 0.62
CA PRO A 588 -15.68 -19.21 1.78
C PRO A 588 -17.07 -19.78 1.46
N CYS A 589 -17.65 -19.47 0.29
CA CYS A 589 -18.95 -20.01 -0.12
C CYS A 589 -18.90 -21.52 -0.37
N SER A 590 -17.82 -22.01 -0.97
CA SER A 590 -17.61 -23.44 -1.20
C SER A 590 -17.47 -24.19 0.13
N LEU A 591 -16.71 -23.65 1.08
CA LEU A 591 -16.52 -24.21 2.42
C LEU A 591 -17.80 -24.17 3.27
N LEU A 592 -18.53 -23.04 3.26
CA LEU A 592 -19.82 -22.88 3.94
C LEU A 592 -20.89 -23.81 3.37
N GLY A 593 -20.98 -23.90 2.04
CA GLY A 593 -21.93 -24.78 1.35
C GLY A 593 -21.64 -26.28 1.56
N ALA A 594 -20.37 -26.65 1.78
CA ALA A 594 -20.00 -28.02 2.14
C ALA A 594 -20.41 -28.41 3.58
N GLN A 595 -20.63 -27.43 4.46
CA GLN A 595 -21.13 -27.59 5.84
C GLN A 595 -20.30 -28.56 6.72
N ASP A 596 -18.97 -28.50 6.62
CA ASP A 596 -18.05 -29.47 7.27
C ASP A 596 -17.13 -28.81 8.32
N ASN A 597 -17.67 -27.84 9.08
CA ASN A 597 -16.97 -27.08 10.13
C ASN A 597 -15.63 -26.42 9.70
N TYR A 598 -15.51 -26.03 8.42
CA TYR A 598 -14.28 -25.46 7.89
C TYR A 598 -13.85 -24.14 8.57
N THR A 599 -12.53 -24.00 8.80
CA THR A 599 -11.87 -22.77 9.21
C THR A 599 -11.93 -21.76 8.06
N LEU A 600 -12.59 -20.63 8.28
CA LEU A 600 -12.69 -19.52 7.31
C LEU A 600 -11.64 -18.44 7.59
N VAL A 601 -11.38 -17.58 6.60
CA VAL A 601 -10.40 -16.50 6.74
C VAL A 601 -10.86 -15.47 7.78
N ASN A 602 -10.03 -15.25 8.80
CA ASN A 602 -10.23 -14.20 9.81
C ASN A 602 -9.63 -12.86 9.33
N HIS A 603 -8.48 -12.93 8.65
CA HIS A 603 -7.71 -11.76 8.23
C HIS A 603 -7.21 -11.93 6.80
N LEU A 604 -7.83 -11.21 5.86
CA LEU A 604 -7.42 -11.17 4.45
C LEU A 604 -6.53 -9.95 4.23
N ILE A 605 -5.24 -10.20 3.97
CA ILE A 605 -4.20 -9.19 3.81
C ILE A 605 -3.90 -9.03 2.32
N ALA A 606 -4.58 -8.06 1.69
CA ALA A 606 -4.38 -7.71 0.30
C ALA A 606 -3.39 -6.55 0.14
N THR A 607 -2.47 -6.63 -0.83
CA THR A 607 -1.63 -5.49 -1.23
C THR A 607 -2.03 -4.94 -2.60
N GLU A 608 -1.72 -3.66 -2.81
CA GLU A 608 -1.72 -3.01 -4.12
C GLU A 608 -0.49 -3.46 -4.95
N TYR A 609 -0.27 -2.92 -6.15
CA TYR A 609 0.82 -3.38 -7.02
C TYR A 609 2.17 -2.71 -6.72
N LEU A 610 3.24 -3.47 -6.95
CA LEU A 610 4.57 -2.90 -7.18
C LEU A 610 4.80 -2.74 -8.69
N ASN A 611 5.00 -1.51 -9.13
CA ASN A 611 5.47 -1.13 -10.45
C ASN A 611 7.01 -1.12 -10.52
N TYR A 612 7.58 -1.03 -11.72
CA TYR A 612 9.01 -1.07 -11.97
C TYR A 612 9.48 0.19 -12.71
N GLU A 613 10.24 1.03 -12.01
CA GLU A 613 10.56 2.41 -12.41
C GLU A 613 9.27 3.15 -12.83
N ASP A 614 9.19 3.64 -14.07
CA ASP A 614 8.01 4.30 -14.65
C ASP A 614 7.07 3.35 -15.41
N THR A 615 7.23 2.02 -15.25
CA THR A 615 6.54 1.00 -16.06
C THR A 615 6.02 -0.19 -15.22
N LYS A 616 5.47 -1.21 -15.90
CA LYS A 616 5.14 -2.53 -15.31
C LYS A 616 6.17 -3.57 -15.70
N PHE A 617 6.43 -4.51 -14.78
CA PHE A 617 7.20 -5.74 -15.05
C PHE A 617 6.71 -6.42 -16.33
N SER A 618 7.64 -6.85 -17.19
CA SER A 618 7.31 -7.46 -18.48
C SER A 618 8.43 -8.39 -18.95
N LYS A 619 8.19 -9.71 -18.80
CA LYS A 619 9.12 -10.76 -19.22
C LYS A 619 9.40 -10.70 -20.73
N SER A 620 8.37 -10.45 -21.55
CA SER A 620 8.50 -10.36 -23.01
C SER A 620 9.30 -9.14 -23.51
N ARG A 621 9.39 -8.06 -22.72
CA ARG A 621 10.21 -6.88 -23.05
C ARG A 621 11.56 -6.84 -22.31
N GLY A 622 11.84 -7.84 -21.46
CA GLY A 622 13.01 -7.84 -20.57
C GLY A 622 13.01 -6.73 -19.53
N VAL A 623 11.83 -6.20 -19.16
CA VAL A 623 11.68 -5.08 -18.22
C VAL A 623 11.38 -5.61 -16.83
N GLY A 624 12.19 -5.23 -15.85
CA GLY A 624 12.02 -5.60 -14.46
C GLY A 624 12.94 -6.71 -13.98
N VAL A 625 13.10 -6.79 -12.66
CA VAL A 625 13.88 -7.85 -11.99
C VAL A 625 12.96 -9.03 -11.67
N PHE A 626 13.37 -10.22 -12.09
CA PHE A 626 12.73 -11.49 -11.76
C PHE A 626 13.50 -12.20 -10.64
N GLY A 627 12.82 -13.07 -9.88
CA GLY A 627 13.37 -13.65 -8.65
C GLY A 627 14.61 -14.53 -8.88
N ASP A 628 14.68 -15.20 -10.03
CA ASP A 628 15.84 -15.96 -10.51
C ASP A 628 17.04 -15.06 -10.81
N MET A 629 16.82 -13.85 -11.30
CA MET A 629 17.84 -12.87 -11.65
C MET A 629 18.37 -12.06 -10.45
N ALA A 630 17.61 -11.99 -9.35
CA ALA A 630 17.96 -11.17 -8.18
C ALA A 630 19.29 -11.60 -7.54
N LYS A 631 19.55 -12.92 -7.50
CA LYS A 631 20.82 -13.49 -6.99
C LYS A 631 22.04 -13.11 -7.84
N ASP A 632 21.86 -12.95 -9.15
CA ASP A 632 22.93 -12.62 -10.10
C ASP A 632 23.29 -11.12 -10.14
N THR A 633 22.77 -10.32 -9.20
CA THR A 633 23.05 -8.88 -9.09
C THR A 633 24.23 -8.56 -8.16
N GLY A 634 24.67 -9.54 -7.36
CA GLY A 634 25.63 -9.35 -6.28
C GLY A 634 25.08 -8.59 -5.06
N ILE A 635 23.81 -8.18 -5.08
CA ILE A 635 23.14 -7.54 -3.95
C ILE A 635 22.56 -8.63 -3.03
N PRO A 636 22.89 -8.65 -1.72
CA PRO A 636 22.39 -9.66 -0.78
C PRO A 636 20.86 -9.68 -0.66
N SER A 637 20.30 -10.89 -0.48
CA SER A 637 18.87 -11.15 -0.26
C SER A 637 18.24 -10.21 0.77
N ASP A 638 18.89 -9.97 1.91
CA ASP A 638 18.39 -9.07 2.95
C ASP A 638 18.23 -7.60 2.50
N VAL A 639 19.06 -7.11 1.58
CA VAL A 639 18.94 -5.74 1.03
C VAL A 639 17.71 -5.65 0.12
N TRP A 640 17.43 -6.71 -0.66
CA TRP A 640 16.19 -6.81 -1.43
C TRP A 640 14.96 -6.87 -0.52
N ARG A 641 15.00 -7.72 0.52
CA ARG A 641 13.92 -7.82 1.51
C ARG A 641 13.66 -6.47 2.17
N PHE A 642 14.70 -5.79 2.65
CA PHE A 642 14.61 -4.45 3.22
C PHE A 642 13.92 -3.46 2.27
N TYR A 643 14.41 -3.34 1.03
CA TYR A 643 13.92 -2.31 0.11
C TYR A 643 12.49 -2.59 -0.37
N LEU A 644 12.15 -3.85 -0.64
CA LEU A 644 10.78 -4.23 -1.00
C LEU A 644 9.79 -4.01 0.15
N LEU A 645 10.19 -4.29 1.39
CA LEU A 645 9.36 -4.05 2.58
C LEU A 645 9.27 -2.56 2.92
N TYR A 646 10.31 -1.77 2.65
CA TYR A 646 10.28 -0.31 2.73
C TYR A 646 9.28 0.30 1.73
N LEU A 647 9.11 -0.32 0.56
CA LEU A 647 8.15 0.05 -0.49
C LEU A 647 6.90 -0.85 -0.53
N ARG A 648 6.52 -1.48 0.58
CA ARG A 648 5.36 -2.38 0.60
C ARG A 648 4.09 -1.62 0.17
N PRO A 649 3.39 -2.04 -0.91
CA PRO A 649 2.24 -1.31 -1.43
C PRO A 649 0.97 -1.58 -0.59
N GLU A 650 0.90 -1.01 0.62
CA GLU A 650 -0.17 -1.27 1.59
C GLU A 650 -1.48 -0.53 1.28
N GLY A 651 -1.41 0.75 0.87
CA GLY A 651 -2.59 1.61 0.65
C GLY A 651 -2.72 2.22 -0.74
N GLN A 652 -1.68 2.09 -1.56
CA GLN A 652 -1.63 2.50 -2.97
C GLN A 652 -0.50 1.75 -3.69
N ASP A 653 -0.55 1.71 -5.02
CA ASP A 653 0.54 1.20 -5.84
C ASP A 653 1.87 1.90 -5.48
N SER A 654 2.95 1.14 -5.42
CA SER A 654 4.32 1.64 -5.20
C SER A 654 5.20 1.36 -6.42
N ALA A 655 6.38 1.98 -6.53
CA ALA A 655 7.29 1.78 -7.65
C ALA A 655 8.71 1.49 -7.16
N PHE A 656 9.29 0.38 -7.61
CA PHE A 656 10.70 0.08 -7.39
C PHE A 656 11.56 1.06 -8.21
N SER A 657 12.57 1.70 -7.61
CA SER A 657 13.61 2.42 -8.36
C SER A 657 15.00 2.05 -7.89
N TRP A 658 15.90 1.79 -8.85
CA TRP A 658 17.31 1.55 -8.57
C TRP A 658 17.98 2.71 -7.84
N SER A 659 17.59 3.94 -8.20
CA SER A 659 18.16 5.17 -7.63
C SER A 659 17.79 5.35 -6.15
N ASP A 660 16.54 5.04 -5.80
CA ASP A 660 16.07 5.09 -4.41
C ASP A 660 16.52 3.85 -3.61
N MET A 661 16.65 2.67 -4.22
CA MET A 661 17.28 1.50 -3.58
C MET A 661 18.70 1.82 -3.09
N ALA A 662 19.52 2.43 -3.95
CA ALA A 662 20.86 2.87 -3.61
C ALA A 662 20.85 3.93 -2.49
N LEU A 663 19.95 4.91 -2.59
CA LEU A 663 19.77 5.95 -1.59
C LEU A 663 19.41 5.35 -0.21
N LYS A 664 18.41 4.47 -0.13
CA LYS A 664 17.93 3.87 1.12
C LYS A 664 18.89 2.87 1.73
N ASN A 665 19.60 2.08 0.92
CA ASN A 665 20.72 1.28 1.43
C ASN A 665 21.78 2.19 2.07
N ASN A 666 22.18 3.25 1.37
CA ASN A 666 23.29 4.09 1.83
C ASN A 666 22.88 4.99 3.01
N SER A 667 21.63 5.48 3.08
CA SER A 667 21.14 6.32 4.18
C SER A 667 20.69 5.50 5.40
N GLU A 668 19.81 4.51 5.23
CA GLU A 668 19.16 3.82 6.35
C GLU A 668 19.94 2.60 6.83
N LEU A 669 20.45 1.77 5.90
CA LEU A 669 21.23 0.59 6.30
C LEU A 669 22.65 0.99 6.68
N LEU A 670 23.42 1.60 5.77
CA LEU A 670 24.84 1.88 6.00
C LEU A 670 25.06 3.01 7.04
N ASN A 671 24.57 4.22 6.77
CA ASN A 671 24.89 5.41 7.56
C ASN A 671 24.16 5.49 8.92
N ASN A 672 23.06 4.76 9.07
CA ASN A 672 22.19 4.79 10.26
C ASN A 672 22.28 3.46 11.04
N LEU A 673 21.56 2.42 10.64
CA LEU A 673 21.49 1.14 11.36
C LEU A 673 22.86 0.48 11.57
N GLY A 674 23.59 0.26 10.47
CA GLY A 674 24.89 -0.37 10.45
C GLY A 674 25.92 0.45 11.21
N ASN A 675 25.98 1.75 10.97
CA ASN A 675 26.83 2.67 11.72
C ASN A 675 26.60 2.60 13.23
N PHE A 676 25.34 2.57 13.70
CA PHE A 676 25.03 2.42 15.12
C PHE A 676 25.55 1.09 15.69
N ILE A 677 25.18 -0.04 15.08
CA ILE A 677 25.56 -1.38 15.58
C ILE A 677 27.07 -1.59 15.51
N ASN A 678 27.70 -1.23 14.39
CA ASN A 678 29.16 -1.31 14.20
C ASN A 678 29.88 -0.49 15.29
N ARG A 679 29.40 0.72 15.61
CA ARG A 679 30.02 1.55 16.66
C ARG A 679 29.80 1.00 18.06
N ALA A 680 28.60 0.52 18.38
CA ALA A 680 28.31 -0.10 19.68
C ALA A 680 29.24 -1.29 19.94
N GLY A 681 29.34 -2.23 18.98
CA GLY A 681 30.26 -3.37 19.06
C GLY A 681 31.74 -2.97 19.04
N MET A 682 32.15 -2.03 18.17
CA MET A 682 33.53 -1.54 18.11
C MET A 682 33.97 -0.90 19.43
N PHE A 683 33.11 -0.16 20.12
CA PHE A 683 33.47 0.47 21.39
C PHE A 683 33.70 -0.55 22.51
N VAL A 684 32.87 -1.61 22.59
CA VAL A 684 33.13 -2.75 23.48
C VAL A 684 34.46 -3.43 23.14
N SER A 685 34.68 -3.76 21.87
CA SER A 685 35.89 -4.44 21.42
C SER A 685 37.18 -3.63 21.62
N LYS A 686 37.14 -2.30 21.37
CA LYS A 686 38.32 -1.43 21.37
C LYS A 686 38.66 -0.82 22.73
N PHE A 687 37.67 -0.52 23.57
CA PHE A 687 37.87 0.23 24.82
C PHE A 687 37.64 -0.60 26.09
N PHE A 688 37.11 -1.82 25.95
CA PHE A 688 36.76 -2.70 27.08
C PHE A 688 37.16 -4.17 26.82
N ASP A 689 38.19 -4.40 26.00
CA ASP A 689 38.76 -5.73 25.68
C ASP A 689 37.73 -6.78 25.23
N GLY A 690 36.68 -6.35 24.50
CA GLY A 690 35.60 -7.23 24.06
C GLY A 690 34.61 -7.63 25.16
N ARG A 691 34.71 -7.06 26.36
CA ARG A 691 33.80 -7.31 27.48
C ARG A 691 32.85 -6.14 27.67
N VAL A 692 31.56 -6.43 27.85
CA VAL A 692 30.56 -5.39 28.12
C VAL A 692 30.90 -4.73 29.47
N PRO A 693 31.05 -3.40 29.53
CA PRO A 693 31.40 -2.69 30.76
C PRO A 693 30.26 -2.67 31.79
N GLU A 694 30.58 -2.27 33.02
CA GLU A 694 29.59 -1.97 34.04
C GLU A 694 28.69 -0.80 33.61
N MET A 695 27.40 -0.89 33.94
CA MET A 695 26.35 0.05 33.51
C MET A 695 25.70 0.71 34.72
N LEU A 696 26.31 1.81 35.17
CA LEU A 696 25.78 2.66 36.22
C LEU A 696 24.82 3.68 35.59
N LEU A 697 23.52 3.36 35.58
CA LEU A 697 22.48 4.17 34.92
C LEU A 697 22.19 5.47 35.68
N ASN A 698 22.10 6.59 34.95
CA ASN A 698 21.51 7.83 35.44
C ASN A 698 20.09 8.07 34.85
N GLU A 699 19.47 9.18 35.22
CA GLU A 699 18.12 9.57 34.75
C GLU A 699 18.00 9.75 33.23
N GLU A 700 19.08 10.10 32.53
CA GLU A 700 19.08 10.15 31.05
C GLU A 700 19.11 8.73 30.46
N ASP A 701 19.92 7.84 31.03
CA ASP A 701 20.05 6.46 30.58
C ASP A 701 18.75 5.67 30.84
N LYS A 702 18.11 5.87 32.00
CA LYS A 702 16.77 5.32 32.30
C LYS A 702 15.71 5.81 31.30
N ARG A 703 15.68 7.11 30.98
CA ARG A 703 14.77 7.67 29.96
C ARG A 703 15.00 7.06 28.59
N LEU A 704 16.26 6.84 28.19
CA LEU A 704 16.57 6.15 26.93
C LEU A 704 16.04 4.72 26.93
N ILE A 705 16.26 3.95 28.00
CA ILE A 705 15.72 2.58 28.17
C ILE A 705 14.19 2.59 28.08
N ALA A 706 13.54 3.56 28.73
CA ALA A 706 12.09 3.72 28.69
C ALA A 706 11.58 4.04 27.27
N GLN A 707 12.23 4.96 26.54
CA GLN A 707 11.90 5.24 25.14
C GLN A 707 12.07 3.99 24.27
N VAL A 708 13.18 3.25 24.40
CA VAL A 708 13.42 2.00 23.65
C VAL A 708 12.29 0.99 23.90
N ARG A 709 11.85 0.86 25.16
CA ARG A 709 10.72 0.00 25.55
C ARG A 709 9.38 0.49 24.96
N TRP A 710 9.16 1.80 24.88
CA TRP A 710 7.97 2.38 24.24
C TRP A 710 7.94 2.09 22.74
N GLU A 711 9.05 2.32 22.02
CA GLU A 711 9.16 2.02 20.58
C GLU A 711 8.97 0.51 20.28
N LEU A 712 9.48 -0.36 21.17
CA LEU A 712 9.25 -1.80 21.08
C LEU A 712 7.76 -2.15 21.19
N LYS A 713 7.01 -1.49 22.10
CA LYS A 713 5.54 -1.63 22.18
C LYS A 713 4.85 -1.13 20.90
N GLN A 714 5.29 -0.02 20.32
CA GLN A 714 4.73 0.49 19.05
C GLN A 714 4.98 -0.49 17.88
N TYR A 715 6.18 -1.04 17.77
CA TYR A 715 6.53 -2.09 16.80
C TYR A 715 5.61 -3.31 16.91
N ILE A 716 5.38 -3.79 18.14
CA ILE A 716 4.49 -4.92 18.42
C ILE A 716 3.04 -4.58 18.02
N GLN A 717 2.53 -3.40 18.41
CA GLN A 717 1.17 -2.95 18.07
C GLN A 717 0.92 -2.82 16.56
N LEU A 718 1.95 -2.45 15.79
CA LEU A 718 1.87 -2.34 14.33
C LEU A 718 1.89 -3.70 13.65
N LEU A 719 2.78 -4.62 14.05
CA LEU A 719 2.83 -5.96 13.48
C LEU A 719 1.68 -6.88 13.92
N ASP A 720 1.11 -6.70 15.11
CA ASP A 720 -0.16 -7.35 15.51
C ASP A 720 -1.34 -6.94 14.60
N LYS A 721 -1.22 -5.81 13.91
CA LYS A 721 -2.17 -5.31 12.90
C LYS A 721 -1.67 -5.48 11.46
N VAL A 722 -0.60 -6.28 11.25
CA VAL A 722 0.00 -6.59 9.94
C VAL A 722 0.44 -5.35 9.14
N ARG A 723 0.87 -4.29 9.83
CA ARG A 723 1.42 -3.06 9.22
C ARG A 723 2.93 -3.06 9.30
N CYS A 724 3.60 -2.65 8.21
CA CYS A 724 5.02 -2.34 8.26
C CYS A 724 5.26 -1.05 9.05
N VAL A 725 6.27 -1.02 9.90
CA VAL A 725 6.61 0.20 10.67
C VAL A 725 7.23 1.24 9.75
N THR A 726 6.59 2.40 9.68
CA THR A 726 7.07 3.55 8.91
C THR A 726 8.04 4.42 9.73
N HIS A 727 8.98 5.06 9.03
CA HIS A 727 10.19 5.69 9.57
C HIS A 727 9.97 6.77 10.65
N ARG A 728 10.77 6.72 11.74
CA ARG A 728 11.13 7.87 12.58
C ARG A 728 12.66 7.89 12.75
N SER A 729 13.35 9.03 12.61
CA SER A 729 14.84 9.10 12.75
C SER A 729 15.31 8.61 14.15
N ALA A 730 16.58 8.48 14.58
CA ALA A 730 17.89 8.52 13.92
C ALA A 730 18.95 9.53 14.44
N GLU A 731 19.20 9.74 15.75
CA GLU A 731 20.32 10.61 16.21
C GLU A 731 20.84 10.36 17.66
N THR A 732 22.16 10.33 17.83
CA THR A 732 22.86 10.23 19.15
C THR A 732 23.50 11.56 19.57
N ARG A 733 23.34 11.97 20.83
CA ARG A 733 24.12 13.08 21.44
C ARG A 733 25.55 12.66 21.81
N ARG A 734 26.45 13.64 21.87
CA ARG A 734 27.78 13.50 22.51
C ARG A 734 27.83 14.47 23.69
N ASP A 735 28.31 14.00 24.84
CA ASP A 735 28.57 14.81 26.03
C ASP A 735 29.99 14.50 26.53
N PRO A 736 30.89 15.49 26.71
CA PRO A 736 32.33 15.23 26.81
C PRO A 736 32.86 15.12 28.25
N GLN A 737 32.23 14.30 29.11
CA GLN A 737 32.80 13.88 30.40
C GLN A 737 33.25 12.42 30.35
N ILE A 738 34.52 12.20 30.65
CA ILE A 738 35.34 11.18 29.97
C ILE A 738 35.71 10.01 30.90
N LEU A 739 35.85 8.82 30.29
CA LEU A 739 36.04 7.49 30.88
C LEU A 739 34.83 6.85 31.61
N MET A 740 34.40 7.27 32.81
CA MET A 740 33.37 6.50 33.54
C MET A 740 32.00 6.44 32.83
N ARG A 741 31.48 7.56 32.29
CA ARG A 741 30.22 7.53 31.49
C ARG A 741 30.36 6.71 30.20
N ALA A 742 31.58 6.54 29.67
CA ALA A 742 31.79 5.78 28.44
C ALA A 742 31.45 4.29 28.61
N GLY A 743 31.61 3.75 29.83
CA GLY A 743 31.17 2.40 30.19
C GLY A 743 29.67 2.24 30.03
N THR A 744 28.87 2.93 30.86
CA THR A 744 27.40 2.88 30.82
C THR A 744 26.85 3.09 29.41
N VAL A 745 27.27 4.15 28.71
CA VAL A 745 26.77 4.47 27.36
C VAL A 745 27.10 3.35 26.37
N THR A 746 28.28 2.74 26.45
CA THR A 746 28.67 1.62 25.57
C THR A 746 27.87 0.35 25.88
N GLY A 747 27.71 0.02 27.17
CA GLY A 747 26.95 -1.14 27.62
C GLY A 747 25.45 -1.06 27.26
N VAL A 748 24.83 0.11 27.45
CA VAL A 748 23.43 0.34 27.02
C VAL A 748 23.33 0.29 25.50
N SER A 749 24.27 0.90 24.76
CA SER A 749 24.25 0.90 23.29
C SER A 749 24.36 -0.51 22.68
N VAL A 750 25.20 -1.39 23.25
CA VAL A 750 25.33 -2.76 22.75
C VAL A 750 24.11 -3.63 23.11
N ASN A 751 23.43 -3.36 24.24
CA ASN A 751 22.14 -3.97 24.55
C ASN A 751 21.03 -3.49 23.61
N VAL A 752 21.00 -2.22 23.20
CA VAL A 752 20.10 -1.74 22.14
C VAL A 752 20.44 -2.42 20.82
N ALA A 753 21.71 -2.57 20.45
CA ALA A 753 22.11 -3.33 19.25
C ALA A 753 21.66 -4.80 19.30
N CYS A 754 21.67 -5.44 20.47
CA CYS A 754 21.13 -6.77 20.68
C CYS A 754 19.60 -6.81 20.45
N LEU A 755 18.84 -5.87 21.02
CA LEU A 755 17.40 -5.74 20.74
C LEU A 755 17.14 -5.53 19.24
N LEU A 756 17.87 -4.62 18.60
CA LEU A 756 17.74 -4.32 17.17
C LEU A 756 17.93 -5.59 16.33
N SER A 757 18.82 -6.51 16.72
CA SER A 757 18.93 -7.81 16.05
C SER A 757 17.62 -8.60 16.08
N VAL A 758 16.95 -8.71 17.25
CA VAL A 758 15.72 -9.50 17.43
C VAL A 758 14.57 -8.93 16.61
N VAL A 759 14.39 -7.61 16.63
CA VAL A 759 13.32 -6.92 15.86
C VAL A 759 13.64 -6.78 14.37
N LEU A 760 14.88 -7.08 13.95
CA LEU A 760 15.26 -7.21 12.54
C LEU A 760 14.89 -8.56 11.94
N GLU A 761 14.83 -9.61 12.75
CA GLU A 761 14.67 -11.02 12.32
C GLU A 761 13.55 -11.23 11.30
N PRO A 762 12.35 -10.63 11.43
CA PRO A 762 11.30 -10.80 10.42
C PRO A 762 11.63 -10.24 9.03
N TYR A 763 12.58 -9.30 8.94
CA TYR A 763 12.82 -8.48 7.75
C TYR A 763 14.16 -8.79 7.09
N MET A 764 15.23 -8.93 7.85
CA MET A 764 16.59 -9.21 7.36
C MET A 764 17.22 -10.31 8.24
N PRO A 765 16.79 -11.57 8.09
CA PRO A 765 17.17 -12.67 8.98
C PRO A 765 18.66 -13.01 8.95
N SER A 766 19.35 -12.91 7.80
CA SER A 766 20.81 -13.14 7.74
C SER A 766 21.59 -12.09 8.51
N VAL A 767 21.24 -10.81 8.36
CA VAL A 767 21.86 -9.70 9.10
C VAL A 767 21.50 -9.78 10.58
N SER A 768 20.25 -10.12 10.91
CA SER A 768 19.80 -10.37 12.28
C SER A 768 20.64 -11.46 12.98
N HIS A 769 20.85 -12.60 12.32
CA HIS A 769 21.75 -13.66 12.80
C HIS A 769 23.20 -13.16 12.93
N THR A 770 23.72 -12.45 11.92
CA THR A 770 25.08 -11.89 11.92
C THR A 770 25.32 -10.97 13.12
N ILE A 771 24.38 -10.08 13.45
CA ILE A 771 24.49 -9.20 14.63
C ILE A 771 24.56 -10.04 15.91
N ARG A 772 23.67 -11.04 16.08
CA ARG A 772 23.70 -11.92 17.26
C ARG A 772 25.00 -12.69 17.38
N GLN A 773 25.57 -13.16 16.26
CA GLN A 773 26.85 -13.85 16.22
C GLN A 773 28.02 -12.93 16.63
N GLN A 774 28.08 -11.71 16.08
CA GLN A 774 29.09 -10.71 16.45
C GLN A 774 28.99 -10.29 17.92
N LEU A 775 27.78 -10.22 18.49
CA LEU A 775 27.57 -9.88 19.90
C LEU A 775 27.65 -11.09 20.84
N GLN A 776 27.78 -12.31 20.32
CA GLN A 776 27.59 -13.57 21.06
C GLN A 776 26.32 -13.56 21.92
N ALA A 777 25.22 -13.05 21.37
CA ALA A 777 23.97 -12.88 22.10
C ALA A 777 23.39 -14.25 22.53
N PRO A 778 22.92 -14.40 23.79
CA PRO A 778 22.32 -15.66 24.26
C PRO A 778 21.14 -16.09 23.37
N PRO A 779 21.02 -17.35 22.95
CA PRO A 779 19.95 -17.80 22.04
C PRO A 779 18.52 -17.48 22.53
N THR A 780 18.33 -17.42 23.84
CA THR A 780 17.07 -17.08 24.50
C THR A 780 16.66 -15.61 24.33
N CYS A 781 17.56 -14.69 23.99
CA CYS A 781 17.23 -13.25 23.87
C CYS A 781 16.08 -13.00 22.87
N VAL A 782 16.04 -13.80 21.81
CA VAL A 782 15.05 -13.77 20.73
C VAL A 782 13.65 -14.05 21.26
N SER A 783 13.49 -15.09 22.08
CA SER A 783 12.24 -15.41 22.77
C SER A 783 11.90 -14.40 23.86
N THR A 784 12.86 -14.02 24.71
CA THR A 784 12.58 -13.21 25.92
C THR A 784 12.15 -11.78 25.59
N MET A 785 12.68 -11.18 24.52
CA MET A 785 12.38 -9.79 24.17
C MET A 785 11.02 -9.58 23.46
N LEU A 786 10.46 -10.60 22.79
CA LEU A 786 9.22 -10.47 22.00
C LEU A 786 8.06 -11.37 22.44
N GLN A 787 8.29 -12.43 23.22
CA GLN A 787 7.17 -13.23 23.75
C GLN A 787 6.28 -12.41 24.71
N ASN A 788 5.03 -12.84 24.85
CA ASN A 788 4.01 -12.18 25.68
C ASN A 788 3.83 -10.71 25.29
N THR A 789 4.03 -9.76 26.21
CA THR A 789 3.90 -8.32 25.98
C THR A 789 5.09 -7.68 25.27
N GLY A 790 6.21 -8.39 25.16
CA GLY A 790 7.49 -7.86 24.67
C GLY A 790 8.14 -6.86 25.64
N THR A 791 9.46 -6.91 25.78
CA THR A 791 10.18 -6.04 26.70
C THR A 791 11.64 -5.82 26.33
N PHE A 792 12.17 -4.64 26.66
CA PHE A 792 13.58 -4.34 26.54
C PHE A 792 14.29 -4.64 27.87
N ILE A 793 15.20 -5.61 27.85
CA ILE A 793 15.94 -6.10 29.02
C ILE A 793 17.45 -6.09 28.78
N CYS A 794 18.23 -6.02 29.85
CA CYS A 794 19.67 -6.24 29.81
C CYS A 794 19.96 -7.71 29.42
N THR A 795 20.28 -7.94 28.15
CA THR A 795 20.60 -9.27 27.58
C THR A 795 22.09 -9.55 27.56
N LEU A 796 22.91 -8.49 27.49
CA LEU A 796 24.36 -8.56 27.55
C LEU A 796 24.79 -7.88 28.86
N PRO A 797 24.90 -8.61 29.97
CA PRO A 797 25.28 -8.05 31.27
C PRO A 797 26.76 -7.65 31.30
N ALA A 798 27.16 -6.88 32.31
CA ALA A 798 28.56 -6.53 32.53
C ALA A 798 29.44 -7.80 32.62
N GLY A 799 30.60 -7.77 31.97
CA GLY A 799 31.51 -8.91 31.84
C GLY A 799 31.21 -9.88 30.67
N HIS A 800 30.04 -9.78 30.03
CA HIS A 800 29.71 -10.56 28.83
C HIS A 800 30.73 -10.34 27.72
N CYS A 801 31.20 -11.40 27.08
CA CYS A 801 32.19 -11.32 26.00
C CYS A 801 31.47 -11.26 24.64
N ILE A 802 31.73 -10.23 23.85
CA ILE A 802 31.29 -10.20 22.45
C ILE A 802 32.30 -10.90 21.53
N GLY A 803 31.86 -11.24 20.32
CA GLY A 803 32.71 -11.78 19.27
C GLY A 803 33.44 -10.70 18.47
N THR A 804 33.99 -11.09 17.33
CA THR A 804 34.62 -10.15 16.39
C THR A 804 33.54 -9.36 15.64
N VAL A 805 33.64 -8.04 15.68
CA VAL A 805 32.71 -7.14 15.00
C VAL A 805 33.17 -6.82 13.58
N SER A 806 32.24 -6.77 12.63
CA SER A 806 32.53 -6.45 11.23
C SER A 806 31.40 -5.64 10.58
N PRO A 807 31.69 -4.76 9.59
CA PRO A 807 30.66 -3.96 8.93
C PRO A 807 29.52 -4.80 8.35
N LEU A 808 28.29 -4.51 8.79
CA LEU A 808 27.08 -5.25 8.39
C LEU A 808 26.62 -4.99 6.94
N PHE A 809 26.90 -3.81 6.40
CA PHE A 809 26.42 -3.38 5.09
C PHE A 809 27.55 -2.82 4.23
N GLN A 810 27.40 -3.00 2.92
CA GLN A 810 28.26 -2.39 1.92
C GLN A 810 27.52 -1.21 1.25
N LYS A 811 28.28 -0.24 0.77
CA LYS A 811 27.75 0.87 -0.01
C LYS A 811 27.37 0.36 -1.40
N LEU A 812 26.16 0.70 -1.85
CA LEU A 812 25.79 0.51 -3.26
C LEU A 812 26.34 1.69 -4.05
N GLU A 813 27.24 1.40 -5.00
CA GLU A 813 27.90 2.40 -5.83
C GLU A 813 27.07 2.77 -7.06
N ASN A 814 27.17 4.02 -7.49
CA ASN A 814 26.34 4.56 -8.57
C ASN A 814 26.58 3.83 -9.91
N GLU A 815 27.82 3.43 -10.17
CA GLU A 815 28.24 2.71 -11.37
C GLU A 815 27.63 1.30 -11.42
N GLN A 816 27.61 0.58 -10.28
CA GLN A 816 26.96 -0.72 -10.15
C GLN A 816 25.45 -0.59 -10.38
N ILE A 817 24.84 0.42 -9.77
CA ILE A 817 23.40 0.65 -9.79
C ILE A 817 22.91 1.05 -11.19
N GLU A 818 23.64 1.93 -11.90
CA GLU A 818 23.29 2.30 -13.28
C GLU A 818 23.54 1.14 -14.27
N ALA A 819 24.54 0.27 -14.02
CA ALA A 819 24.73 -0.96 -14.80
C ALA A 819 23.56 -1.95 -14.62
N LEU A 820 23.11 -2.17 -13.39
CA LEU A 820 21.94 -3.00 -13.10
C LEU A 820 20.66 -2.39 -13.68
N ARG A 821 20.47 -1.07 -13.53
CA ARG A 821 19.34 -0.34 -14.12
C ARG A 821 19.25 -0.51 -15.64
N LYS A 822 20.39 -0.46 -16.34
CA LYS A 822 20.44 -0.76 -17.79
C LYS A 822 20.13 -2.22 -18.09
N ARG A 823 20.68 -3.17 -17.32
CA ARG A 823 20.45 -4.62 -17.49
C ARG A 823 18.97 -5.00 -17.43
N PHE A 824 18.18 -4.32 -16.59
CA PHE A 824 16.77 -4.65 -16.33
C PHE A 824 15.78 -3.60 -16.88
N GLY A 825 16.26 -2.60 -17.62
CA GLY A 825 15.45 -1.54 -18.24
C GLY A 825 14.70 -1.95 -19.52
N GLY A 826 14.85 -3.21 -19.96
CA GLY A 826 14.35 -3.71 -21.24
C GLY A 826 15.32 -3.50 -22.40
N GLN A 827 15.06 -4.22 -23.50
CA GLN A 827 15.79 -4.02 -24.75
C GLN A 827 15.36 -2.69 -25.40
N GLN A 828 16.32 -1.79 -25.64
CA GLN A 828 16.14 -0.77 -26.68
C GLN A 828 16.13 -1.49 -28.02
N ALA A 829 15.09 -1.25 -28.84
CA ALA A 829 14.94 -1.92 -30.12
C ALA A 829 15.95 -1.37 -31.15
N GLU A 830 17.13 -1.98 -31.23
CA GLU A 830 18.00 -1.90 -32.41
C GLU A 830 17.54 -2.90 -33.51
N GLU A 831 16.23 -2.93 -33.80
CA GLU A 831 15.62 -3.81 -34.82
C GLU A 831 14.67 -3.05 -35.76
N GLU A 832 15.15 -1.96 -36.38
CA GLU A 832 14.60 -1.45 -37.64
C GLU A 832 15.66 -1.36 -38.75
N SER A 833 16.39 -2.47 -38.96
CA SER A 833 16.91 -2.79 -40.29
C SER A 833 17.09 -4.32 -40.44
N VAL A 834 16.95 -4.81 -41.68
CA VAL A 834 17.23 -6.21 -42.08
C VAL A 834 16.17 -7.28 -41.68
N LYS A 835 14.97 -7.21 -42.29
CA LYS A 835 14.54 -8.20 -43.33
C LYS A 835 13.07 -8.04 -43.79
N ALA A 836 12.90 -7.52 -45.01
CA ALA A 836 11.78 -7.88 -45.89
C ALA A 836 12.21 -7.78 -47.37
N LYS A 837 12.68 -8.90 -47.92
CA LYS A 837 12.70 -9.25 -49.35
C LYS A 837 11.92 -10.58 -49.40
N THR A 838 11.03 -10.90 -50.34
CA THR A 838 10.76 -10.46 -51.74
C THR A 838 9.37 -11.08 -52.13
N PRO A 839 8.87 -11.08 -53.38
CA PRO A 839 9.10 -10.21 -54.55
C PRO A 839 7.79 -9.71 -55.25
N SER A 840 7.88 -8.65 -56.06
CA SER A 840 6.98 -8.50 -57.23
C SER A 840 7.61 -7.70 -58.39
N SER A 841 7.84 -8.42 -59.50
CA SER A 841 7.74 -8.02 -60.91
C SER A 841 8.02 -6.57 -61.37
N SER A 842 9.11 -6.40 -62.16
CA SER A 842 9.19 -5.74 -63.49
C SER A 842 8.61 -4.31 -63.71
N SER A 843 9.26 -3.37 -64.40
CA SER A 843 10.23 -3.50 -65.52
C SER A 843 10.97 -2.18 -65.81
N ALA A 844 12.19 -2.29 -66.37
CA ALA A 844 12.91 -1.35 -67.29
C ALA A 844 13.02 0.16 -66.96
N ALA A 845 14.03 0.94 -67.36
CA ALA A 845 15.44 0.78 -67.79
C ALA A 845 15.99 2.25 -67.83
N VAL A 846 17.25 2.63 -67.56
CA VAL A 846 18.49 2.55 -68.36
C VAL A 846 19.58 3.34 -67.56
N GLU A 847 20.86 3.03 -67.82
CA GLU A 847 22.15 3.79 -67.66
C GLU A 847 22.10 5.33 -67.39
N THR A 848 23.07 6.04 -66.78
CA THR A 848 24.48 5.75 -66.33
C THR A 848 24.95 6.78 -65.26
N LYS A 849 26.06 6.49 -64.55
CA LYS A 849 26.86 7.44 -63.71
C LYS A 849 27.73 8.39 -64.58
N PRO A 850 28.36 9.51 -64.09
CA PRO A 850 28.95 9.67 -62.75
C PRO A 850 28.98 11.09 -62.06
N SER A 851 29.66 11.10 -60.91
CA SER A 851 30.46 12.19 -60.26
C SER A 851 29.80 13.34 -59.46
N SER A 852 29.91 13.20 -58.13
CA SER A 852 30.45 14.15 -57.12
C SER A 852 29.82 15.54 -56.89
N GLY A 853 29.38 15.77 -55.65
CA GLY A 853 29.05 17.08 -55.09
C GLY A 853 28.91 17.08 -53.56
N ALA A 854 30.06 17.22 -52.88
CA ALA A 854 30.31 17.87 -51.57
C ALA A 854 29.39 17.64 -50.35
N ALA A 855 30.00 17.20 -49.24
CA ALA A 855 29.43 17.34 -47.90
C ALA A 855 29.51 18.79 -47.42
N GLN A 856 28.54 19.23 -46.60
CA GLN A 856 28.63 20.48 -45.85
C GLN A 856 29.21 20.17 -44.46
N ASP A 857 30.44 20.63 -44.22
CA ASP A 857 31.10 20.51 -42.92
C ASP A 857 30.40 21.38 -41.86
N ALA A 858 30.45 20.91 -40.60
CA ALA A 858 29.94 21.65 -39.46
C ALA A 858 30.79 22.91 -39.18
N ASP A 859 30.15 24.04 -38.88
CA ASP A 859 30.80 25.31 -38.53
C ASP A 859 30.90 25.42 -36.99
N PRO A 860 32.07 25.14 -36.38
CA PRO A 860 32.17 25.05 -34.92
C PRO A 860 32.09 26.43 -34.25
N GLU A 861 32.47 27.48 -34.98
CA GLU A 861 32.51 28.84 -34.45
C GLU A 861 31.11 29.45 -34.43
N ARG A 862 30.31 29.20 -35.47
CA ARG A 862 28.88 29.54 -35.50
C ARG A 862 28.06 28.71 -34.51
N ALA A 863 28.36 27.43 -34.33
CA ALA A 863 27.73 26.61 -33.29
C ALA A 863 28.02 27.19 -31.88
N LYS A 864 29.25 27.66 -31.62
CA LYS A 864 29.62 28.29 -30.34
C LYS A 864 28.88 29.62 -30.09
N GLN A 865 28.73 30.46 -31.12
CA GLN A 865 27.95 31.70 -31.04
C GLN A 865 26.45 31.43 -30.80
N LEU A 866 25.84 30.51 -31.57
CA LEU A 866 24.44 30.12 -31.42
C LEU A 866 24.17 29.49 -30.03
N THR A 867 25.12 28.74 -29.48
CA THR A 867 25.02 28.20 -28.11
C THR A 867 24.86 29.31 -27.07
N ALA A 868 25.63 30.40 -27.18
CA ALA A 868 25.51 31.53 -26.27
C ALA A 868 24.15 32.24 -26.39
N LEU A 869 23.68 32.48 -27.62
CA LEU A 869 22.37 33.09 -27.89
C LEU A 869 21.20 32.24 -27.38
N VAL A 870 21.26 30.91 -27.53
CA VAL A 870 20.26 29.97 -26.98
C VAL A 870 20.24 30.03 -25.44
N ALA A 871 21.39 30.18 -24.79
CA ALA A 871 21.47 30.30 -23.33
C ALA A 871 20.91 31.64 -22.82
N GLU A 872 21.24 32.75 -23.49
CA GLU A 872 20.73 34.09 -23.17
C GLU A 872 19.21 34.18 -23.35
N GLN A 873 18.71 33.80 -24.52
CA GLN A 873 17.28 33.77 -24.83
C GLN A 873 16.52 32.80 -23.90
N GLY A 874 17.15 31.67 -23.54
CA GLY A 874 16.62 30.73 -22.56
C GLY A 874 16.46 31.33 -21.16
N ASN A 875 17.39 32.20 -20.73
CA ASN A 875 17.27 32.93 -19.47
C ASN A 875 16.22 34.03 -19.54
N LYS A 876 16.11 34.78 -20.66
CA LYS A 876 15.06 35.78 -20.87
C LYS A 876 13.66 35.19 -20.72
N VAL A 877 13.41 34.03 -21.33
CA VAL A 877 12.15 33.27 -21.17
C VAL A 877 11.90 32.83 -19.72
N ARG A 878 12.93 32.44 -18.95
CA ARG A 878 12.78 32.08 -17.53
C ARG A 878 12.44 33.30 -16.67
N VAL A 879 13.08 34.44 -16.90
CA VAL A 879 12.80 35.69 -16.16
C VAL A 879 11.37 36.15 -16.41
N LEU A 880 10.91 36.19 -17.67
CA LEU A 880 9.53 36.55 -18.01
C LEU A 880 8.50 35.62 -17.37
N LYS A 881 8.77 34.30 -17.32
CA LYS A 881 7.91 33.33 -16.63
C LYS A 881 7.91 33.51 -15.11
N ALA A 882 9.07 33.82 -14.50
CA ALA A 882 9.17 34.09 -13.07
C ALA A 882 8.44 35.40 -12.68
N GLN A 883 8.46 36.41 -13.56
CA GLN A 883 7.76 37.68 -13.40
C GLN A 883 6.25 37.61 -13.74
N LYS A 884 5.73 36.43 -14.14
CA LYS A 884 4.34 36.24 -14.60
C LYS A 884 3.91 37.20 -15.71
N ALA A 885 4.82 37.50 -16.65
CA ALA A 885 4.51 38.31 -17.83
C ALA A 885 3.39 37.68 -18.68
N GLU A 886 2.69 38.48 -19.49
CA GLU A 886 1.62 37.98 -20.33
C GLU A 886 2.05 36.81 -21.21
N LYS A 887 1.16 35.83 -21.33
CA LYS A 887 1.39 34.61 -22.11
C LYS A 887 1.72 34.91 -23.58
N SER A 888 1.07 35.93 -24.15
CA SER A 888 1.32 36.46 -25.50
C SER A 888 2.78 36.86 -25.76
N VAL A 889 3.43 37.45 -24.75
CA VAL A 889 4.83 37.90 -24.79
C VAL A 889 5.78 36.73 -24.56
N VAL A 890 5.45 35.86 -23.58
CA VAL A 890 6.24 34.67 -23.27
C VAL A 890 6.28 33.69 -24.44
N ASP A 891 5.16 33.48 -25.14
CA ASP A 891 5.08 32.53 -26.24
C ASP A 891 5.90 32.99 -27.47
N LYS A 892 5.93 34.30 -27.78
CA LYS A 892 6.83 34.87 -28.82
C LYS A 892 8.31 34.63 -28.51
N GLU A 893 8.73 34.90 -27.28
CA GLU A 893 10.14 34.73 -26.87
C GLU A 893 10.55 33.24 -26.81
N VAL A 894 9.59 32.33 -26.60
CA VAL A 894 9.78 30.87 -26.72
C VAL A 894 9.91 30.44 -28.18
N GLU A 895 9.17 31.05 -29.12
CA GLU A 895 9.29 30.75 -30.55
C GLU A 895 10.69 31.13 -31.08
N THR A 896 11.20 32.31 -30.73
CA THR A 896 12.59 32.72 -31.03
C THR A 896 13.62 31.74 -30.45
N LEU A 897 13.40 31.22 -29.24
CA LEU A 897 14.28 30.23 -28.62
C LEU A 897 14.28 28.88 -29.36
N LEU A 898 13.14 28.49 -29.92
CA LEU A 898 13.02 27.24 -30.70
C LEU A 898 13.72 27.37 -32.05
N ASP A 899 13.63 28.52 -32.72
CA ASP A 899 14.33 28.74 -33.98
C ASP A 899 15.86 28.81 -33.79
N LEU A 900 16.35 29.52 -32.77
CA LEU A 900 17.78 29.54 -32.42
C LEU A 900 18.33 28.13 -32.14
N LYS A 901 17.55 27.25 -31.48
CA LYS A 901 17.92 25.84 -31.28
C LYS A 901 17.94 25.02 -32.56
N LYS A 902 17.02 25.30 -33.50
CA LYS A 902 17.01 24.66 -34.82
C LYS A 902 18.22 25.08 -35.65
N GLN A 903 18.59 26.36 -35.62
CA GLN A 903 19.81 26.88 -36.24
C GLN A 903 21.07 26.25 -35.61
N LEU A 904 21.12 26.10 -34.28
CA LEU A 904 22.22 25.42 -33.59
C LEU A 904 22.34 23.95 -34.01
N SER A 905 21.23 23.21 -34.07
CA SER A 905 21.22 21.82 -34.54
C SER A 905 21.79 21.67 -35.95
N LEU A 906 21.46 22.60 -36.86
CA LEU A 906 22.01 22.62 -38.22
C LEU A 906 23.51 22.95 -38.23
N ALA A 907 23.97 23.91 -37.43
CA ALA A 907 25.39 24.24 -37.30
C ALA A 907 26.23 23.10 -36.69
N GLU A 908 25.63 22.28 -35.82
CA GLU A 908 26.23 21.06 -35.26
C GLU A 908 26.11 19.82 -36.17
N GLY A 909 25.57 19.94 -37.39
CA GLY A 909 25.39 18.83 -38.32
C GLY A 909 24.31 17.80 -37.93
N LYS A 910 23.41 18.13 -36.99
CA LYS A 910 22.36 17.23 -36.48
C LYS A 910 21.02 17.53 -37.17
N ASN A 911 20.44 16.52 -37.79
CA ASN A 911 19.21 16.67 -38.59
C ASN A 911 17.97 16.96 -37.71
N PRO A 912 17.32 18.16 -37.81
CA PRO A 912 16.35 18.61 -36.79
C PRO A 912 14.97 17.90 -36.74
N ALA A 913 14.73 16.87 -37.56
CA ALA A 913 13.40 16.29 -37.75
C ALA A 913 12.96 15.33 -36.63
N ALA A 914 13.88 14.76 -35.85
CA ALA A 914 13.62 13.68 -34.90
C ALA A 914 13.22 14.14 -33.48
N GLN A 915 12.29 15.11 -33.35
CA GLN A 915 11.77 15.51 -32.02
C GLN A 915 10.36 16.16 -32.04
N LYS A 916 9.32 15.38 -32.36
CA LYS A 916 7.92 15.71 -32.04
C LYS A 916 7.22 14.48 -31.45
N GLY A 917 7.04 14.44 -30.12
CA GLY A 917 6.46 13.25 -29.48
C GLY A 917 6.25 13.28 -27.96
N LYS A 918 6.23 14.45 -27.30
CA LYS A 918 5.74 14.58 -25.92
C LYS A 918 4.86 15.82 -25.77
N LYS A 919 3.54 15.63 -25.88
CA LYS A 919 2.56 16.57 -25.29
C LYS A 919 2.35 16.18 -23.83
N LYS A 920 2.09 17.20 -23.01
CA LYS A 920 1.81 17.09 -21.58
C LYS A 920 0.42 16.54 -21.31
#